data_AF-A0A972YZN0-F1
#
_entry.id   AF-A0A972YZN0-F1
#
_cell.length_a   1.000
_cell.length_b   1.000
_cell.length_c   1.000
_cell.angle_alpha   90.00
_cell.angle_beta   90.00
_cell.angle_gamma   90.00
#
_symmetry.space_group_name_H-M   'P 1'
#
loop_
_entity.id
_entity.type
_entity.pdbx_description
1 polymer ?
#
loop_
_entity_poly.entity_id
_entity_poly.type
_entity_poly.pdbx_seq_one_letter_code
_entity_poly.pdbx_strand_id
1 'polypeptide(L)'
;YIVVHEQGHVFQMSLMDYPGWLPTWFTEGTADALAHHYYDPEKKQLKVMVFDRASPMDYVRLGLKQYEALNSPSIQDMTNNPSLYRGINFFIVHFMLDDPDRSHKFKAYRDEMAEKRQSDYGSGKELSHQLMIDVFGDWDKVEAEFVEYVASIDKTFNTAAGPWEQDGNKLWVRVLNNSYEHGSPRMDVRLKPGEKPAYKSFKFDQPLAEMSSLIIKPVRGNDNPTVALEIDYLADHLHRGHVGIGLGLKISDENQQRLAADKKVGTFKQKSYKPDEDELLQIKIVKGNTIVVNASSLGGEDIRYSISPQMIADLESQQQPKLGLSITINADHLTILLKSKASQHKVNFSISNDVRVKLLDRNMAILAENAEHRLTAFFDDGRDLNPVPRDLTTNLEVNPWANPADRAISRLFRAMWRLGDKVPSELSAMYEYMIDATPKDRKTQLASLAKLNAASTSLVAAIVNSGATKDKINHALKELSGLHLRLEWRQEKANGEQVVSAVLRNQGASVAKANIVLSQQGNNSFTKELVLASGDKTMQDLTTTLATRTSKETITAKASVEWQGQLIELTVTQGARVYPWSSMAIVEDAKVIGKEVLITSEFRGPHAGETKGKIMVQAYPSDIFETSYYEEEITMAPYEIRQFSNKFTVKAGAKTKPNAVDVTFELVIDGEPVSISERSEIK
;
A
#
# COMPACT_ATOMS: atom_id res chain seq x y z
N TYR A 1 5.26 -0.42 11.64
CA TYR A 1 5.69 -0.94 10.32
C TYR A 1 5.13 -2.34 10.08
N ILE A 2 5.67 -3.37 10.75
CA ILE A 2 5.36 -4.79 10.45
C ILE A 2 3.87 -5.12 10.43
N VAL A 3 3.09 -4.63 11.40
CA VAL A 3 1.64 -4.86 11.46
C VAL A 3 0.92 -4.38 10.20
N VAL A 4 1.31 -3.22 9.64
CA VAL A 4 0.70 -2.68 8.41
C VAL A 4 1.17 -3.46 7.17
N HIS A 5 2.42 -3.93 7.17
CA HIS A 5 3.00 -4.74 6.10
C HIS A 5 2.28 -6.08 5.97
N GLU A 6 2.21 -6.84 7.07
CA GLU A 6 1.53 -8.14 7.09
C GLU A 6 0.03 -8.02 6.82
N GLN A 7 -0.61 -6.94 7.30
CA GLN A 7 -2.01 -6.65 6.96
C GLN A 7 -2.18 -6.40 5.45
N GLY A 8 -1.17 -5.83 4.78
CA GLY A 8 -1.12 -5.71 3.32
C GLY A 8 -1.18 -7.07 2.63
N HIS A 9 -0.43 -8.06 3.13
CA HIS A 9 -0.50 -9.43 2.63
C HIS A 9 -1.86 -10.08 2.85
N VAL A 10 -2.52 -9.85 3.98
CA VAL A 10 -3.90 -10.33 4.21
C VAL A 10 -4.88 -9.77 3.17
N PHE A 11 -4.75 -8.49 2.79
CA PHE A 11 -5.57 -7.90 1.72
C PHE A 11 -5.25 -8.51 0.35
N GLN A 12 -3.97 -8.73 0.03
CA GLN A 12 -3.56 -9.41 -1.20
C GLN A 12 -4.14 -10.82 -1.27
N MET A 13 -4.02 -11.60 -0.19
CA MET A 13 -4.57 -12.96 -0.10
C MET A 13 -6.08 -13.00 -0.28
N SER A 14 -6.79 -12.00 0.27
CA SER A 14 -8.24 -11.90 0.14
C SER A 14 -8.70 -11.55 -1.29
N LEU A 15 -7.83 -10.94 -2.10
CA LEU A 15 -8.15 -10.47 -3.45
C LEU A 15 -7.62 -11.41 -4.56
N MET A 16 -6.47 -12.04 -4.34
CA MET A 16 -5.69 -12.74 -5.37
C MET A 16 -5.32 -14.18 -4.98
N ASP A 17 -5.87 -14.71 -3.89
CA ASP A 17 -5.37 -15.91 -3.21
C ASP A 17 -3.89 -15.73 -2.80
N TYR A 18 -3.16 -16.79 -2.41
CA TYR A 18 -1.78 -16.62 -1.94
C TYR A 18 -0.92 -15.95 -3.02
N PRO A 19 -0.22 -14.84 -2.73
CA PRO A 19 0.45 -14.04 -3.76
C PRO A 19 1.80 -14.59 -4.22
N GLY A 20 2.23 -15.79 -3.82
CA GLY A 20 3.55 -16.33 -4.18
C GLY A 20 3.76 -16.68 -5.66
N TRP A 21 2.69 -16.71 -6.46
CA TRP A 21 2.78 -16.82 -7.92
C TRP A 21 3.00 -15.47 -8.60
N LEU A 22 2.77 -14.37 -7.88
CA LEU A 22 3.00 -13.01 -8.37
C LEU A 22 4.49 -12.65 -8.26
N PRO A 23 4.96 -11.66 -9.02
CA PRO A 23 6.32 -11.16 -8.86
C PRO A 23 6.58 -10.66 -7.43
N THR A 24 7.77 -10.94 -6.90
CA THR A 24 8.18 -10.51 -5.54
C THR A 24 8.02 -8.99 -5.38
N TRP A 25 8.33 -8.20 -6.41
CA TRP A 25 8.16 -6.75 -6.35
C TRP A 25 6.71 -6.32 -6.19
N PHE A 26 5.75 -7.06 -6.74
CA PHE A 26 4.33 -6.76 -6.60
C PHE A 26 3.87 -7.08 -5.18
N THR A 27 4.14 -8.30 -4.71
CA THR A 27 3.72 -8.79 -3.39
C THR A 27 4.37 -8.01 -2.25
N GLU A 28 5.70 -7.97 -2.22
CA GLU A 28 6.45 -7.33 -1.13
C GLU A 28 6.49 -5.82 -1.31
N GLY A 29 6.65 -5.33 -2.55
CA GLY A 29 6.73 -3.90 -2.81
C GLY A 29 5.43 -3.15 -2.49
N THR A 30 4.25 -3.73 -2.79
CA THR A 30 2.99 -3.07 -2.44
C THR A 30 2.72 -3.12 -0.93
N ALA A 31 3.14 -4.19 -0.24
CA ALA A 31 3.08 -4.27 1.22
C ALA A 31 4.08 -3.32 1.90
N ASP A 32 5.32 -3.20 1.40
CA ASP A 32 6.33 -2.24 1.85
C ASP A 32 5.82 -0.80 1.63
N ALA A 33 5.25 -0.50 0.47
CA ALA A 33 4.67 0.81 0.17
C ALA A 33 3.49 1.14 1.08
N LEU A 34 2.57 0.20 1.33
CA LEU A 34 1.47 0.37 2.28
C LEU A 34 2.00 0.65 3.70
N ALA A 35 3.02 -0.09 4.11
CA ALA A 35 3.63 -0.02 5.43
C ALA A 35 4.56 1.18 5.62
N HIS A 36 5.00 1.83 4.55
CA HIS A 36 5.61 3.14 4.58
C HIS A 36 4.52 4.20 4.74
N HIS A 37 3.99 4.26 5.96
CA HIS A 37 2.83 5.06 6.33
C HIS A 37 3.21 6.24 7.23
N TYR A 38 2.26 7.11 7.51
CA TYR A 38 2.32 8.20 8.48
C TYR A 38 1.08 8.08 9.35
N TYR A 39 1.24 8.01 10.68
CA TYR A 39 0.12 7.99 11.62
C TYR A 39 0.13 9.26 12.46
N ASP A 40 -0.97 10.01 12.43
CA ASP A 40 -1.21 11.16 13.29
C ASP A 40 -2.05 10.71 14.49
N PRO A 41 -1.47 10.62 15.70
CA PRO A 41 -2.20 10.15 16.88
C PRO A 41 -3.25 11.15 17.38
N GLU A 42 -3.05 12.45 17.15
CA GLU A 42 -4.00 13.49 17.58
C GLU A 42 -5.27 13.44 16.71
N LYS A 43 -5.08 13.28 15.39
CA LYS A 43 -6.19 13.17 14.43
C LYS A 43 -6.73 11.76 14.27
N LYS A 44 -6.03 10.74 14.81
CA LYS A 44 -6.27 9.31 14.57
C LYS A 44 -6.31 8.96 13.08
N GLN A 45 -5.42 9.56 12.30
CA GLN A 45 -5.38 9.42 10.84
C GLN A 45 -4.18 8.60 10.40
N LEU A 46 -4.43 7.60 9.56
CA LEU A 46 -3.40 6.80 8.91
C LEU A 46 -3.32 7.16 7.43
N LYS A 47 -2.15 7.64 6.99
CA LYS A 47 -1.82 7.80 5.58
C LYS A 47 -0.83 6.73 5.17
N VAL A 48 -1.19 5.91 4.19
CA VAL A 48 -0.34 4.84 3.65
C VAL A 48 0.26 5.25 2.31
N MET A 49 1.20 4.47 1.77
CA MET A 49 1.83 4.72 0.46
C MET A 49 2.55 6.08 0.42
N VAL A 50 3.23 6.42 1.50
CA VAL A 50 4.09 7.62 1.56
C VAL A 50 5.44 7.24 0.97
N PHE A 51 6.01 8.05 0.09
CA PHE A 51 7.32 7.82 -0.51
C PHE A 51 8.45 8.36 0.38
N ASP A 52 8.30 9.60 0.87
CA ASP A 52 9.38 10.39 1.46
C ASP A 52 9.03 10.85 2.89
N ARG A 53 9.28 9.96 3.87
CA ARG A 53 9.09 10.23 5.30
C ARG A 53 10.39 10.14 6.10
N ALA A 54 10.41 10.81 7.25
CA ALA A 54 11.48 10.74 8.22
C ALA A 54 11.35 9.47 9.07
N SER A 55 11.75 8.32 8.52
CA SER A 55 11.65 7.01 9.17
C SER A 55 13.03 6.39 9.42
N PRO A 56 13.20 5.58 10.48
CA PRO A 56 14.36 4.69 10.57
C PRO A 56 14.34 3.60 9.48
N MET A 57 13.16 3.24 8.96
CA MET A 57 13.01 2.34 7.80
C MET A 57 13.10 3.15 6.50
N ASP A 58 14.34 3.44 6.09
CA ASP A 58 14.67 4.29 4.96
C ASP A 58 14.71 3.51 3.62
N TYR A 59 13.53 3.26 3.05
CA TYR A 59 13.41 2.53 1.78
C TYR A 59 14.01 3.27 0.59
N VAL A 60 14.05 4.60 0.61
CA VAL A 60 14.64 5.40 -0.46
C VAL A 60 16.16 5.19 -0.53
N ARG A 61 16.87 5.31 0.61
CA ARG A 61 18.30 5.02 0.64
C ARG A 61 18.59 3.56 0.33
N LEU A 62 17.78 2.63 0.86
CA LEU A 62 17.94 1.21 0.59
C LEU A 62 17.77 0.90 -0.90
N GLY A 63 16.74 1.47 -1.54
CA GLY A 63 16.45 1.28 -2.96
C GLY A 63 17.56 1.80 -3.86
N LEU A 64 18.04 3.04 -3.64
CA LEU A 64 19.14 3.61 -4.43
C LEU A 64 20.42 2.75 -4.33
N LYS A 65 20.73 2.28 -3.13
CA LYS A 65 21.89 1.40 -2.88
C LYS A 65 21.73 0.04 -3.57
N GLN A 66 20.55 -0.59 -3.46
CA GLN A 66 20.28 -1.86 -4.12
C GLN A 66 20.31 -1.71 -5.65
N TYR A 67 19.74 -0.62 -6.18
CA TYR A 67 19.69 -0.34 -7.61
C TYR A 67 21.10 -0.20 -8.21
N GLU A 68 21.97 0.58 -7.56
CA GLU A 68 23.37 0.69 -7.97
C GLU A 68 24.12 -0.65 -7.84
N ALA A 69 23.96 -1.36 -6.72
CA ALA A 69 24.65 -2.62 -6.46
C ALA A 69 24.25 -3.75 -7.43
N LEU A 70 23.05 -3.69 -8.01
CA LEU A 70 22.56 -4.61 -9.02
C LEU A 70 22.76 -4.11 -10.46
N ASN A 71 23.56 -3.05 -10.65
CA ASN A 71 23.84 -2.46 -11.95
C ASN A 71 22.58 -1.97 -12.70
N SER A 72 21.72 -1.23 -11.99
CA SER A 72 20.52 -0.58 -12.53
C SER A 72 19.54 -1.56 -13.20
N PRO A 73 18.98 -2.53 -12.45
CA PRO A 73 18.10 -3.55 -13.02
C PRO A 73 16.81 -2.94 -13.59
N SER A 74 16.30 -3.54 -14.67
CA SER A 74 15.00 -3.23 -15.26
C SER A 74 13.83 -3.77 -14.40
N ILE A 75 12.61 -3.31 -14.66
CA ILE A 75 11.39 -3.88 -14.07
C ILE A 75 11.24 -5.35 -14.49
N GLN A 76 11.59 -5.68 -15.74
CA GLN A 76 11.60 -7.05 -16.24
C GLN A 76 12.60 -7.94 -15.46
N ASP A 77 13.81 -7.46 -15.20
CA ASP A 77 14.80 -8.20 -14.38
C ASP A 77 14.21 -8.51 -12.99
N MET A 78 13.56 -7.52 -12.39
CA MET A 78 12.93 -7.65 -11.07
C MET A 78 11.69 -8.54 -11.06
N THR A 79 10.99 -8.67 -12.19
CA THR A 79 9.80 -9.53 -12.31
C THR A 79 10.15 -11.01 -12.18
N ASN A 80 11.30 -11.40 -12.70
CA ASN A 80 11.78 -12.79 -12.65
C ASN A 80 12.65 -13.07 -11.41
N ASN A 81 13.11 -12.03 -10.72
CA ASN A 81 14.00 -12.18 -9.57
C ASN A 81 13.26 -12.71 -8.33
N PRO A 82 13.62 -13.89 -7.79
CA PRO A 82 13.00 -14.40 -6.58
C PRO A 82 13.52 -13.70 -5.30
N SER A 83 14.63 -12.96 -5.39
CA SER A 83 15.26 -12.35 -4.23
C SER A 83 14.51 -11.11 -3.75
N LEU A 84 14.50 -10.93 -2.43
CA LEU A 84 13.81 -9.83 -1.79
C LEU A 84 14.68 -8.56 -1.75
N TYR A 85 14.53 -7.69 -2.76
CA TYR A 85 15.13 -6.35 -2.80
C TYR A 85 14.10 -5.27 -2.48
N ARG A 86 13.70 -5.20 -1.20
CA ARG A 86 12.60 -4.34 -0.72
C ARG A 86 12.65 -2.89 -1.21
N GLY A 87 13.83 -2.28 -1.28
CA GLY A 87 13.99 -0.89 -1.74
C GLY A 87 13.68 -0.71 -3.24
N ILE A 88 14.14 -1.62 -4.10
CA ILE A 88 13.80 -1.58 -5.55
C ILE A 88 12.33 -1.94 -5.75
N ASN A 89 11.82 -2.95 -5.05
CA ASN A 89 10.41 -3.34 -5.09
C ASN A 89 9.50 -2.15 -4.73
N PHE A 90 9.88 -1.40 -3.70
CA PHE A 90 9.23 -0.16 -3.28
C PHE A 90 9.29 0.93 -4.37
N PHE A 91 10.40 1.07 -5.09
CA PHE A 91 10.52 2.01 -6.22
C PHE A 91 9.62 1.67 -7.39
N ILE A 92 9.54 0.40 -7.78
CA ILE A 92 8.67 -0.02 -8.88
C ILE A 92 7.22 0.34 -8.56
N VAL A 93 6.76 0.07 -7.33
CA VAL A 93 5.38 0.42 -6.94
C VAL A 93 5.12 1.93 -6.99
N HIS A 94 6.05 2.76 -6.50
CA HIS A 94 5.86 4.21 -6.56
C HIS A 94 5.96 4.77 -7.98
N PHE A 95 6.83 4.22 -8.83
CA PHE A 95 6.88 4.52 -10.26
C PHE A 95 5.58 4.17 -11.00
N MET A 96 4.87 3.13 -10.56
CA MET A 96 3.56 2.82 -11.12
C MET A 96 2.48 3.82 -10.68
N LEU A 97 2.69 4.55 -9.58
CA LEU A 97 1.71 5.47 -8.99
C LEU A 97 2.00 6.95 -9.26
N ASP A 98 3.21 7.29 -9.73
CA ASP A 98 3.70 8.66 -9.81
C ASP A 98 3.29 9.44 -11.07
N ASP A 99 2.72 8.74 -12.05
CA ASP A 99 2.09 9.31 -13.22
C ASP A 99 0.60 8.90 -13.30
N PRO A 100 -0.33 9.82 -13.64
CA PRO A 100 -1.74 9.49 -13.73
C PRO A 100 -2.05 8.32 -14.67
N ASP A 101 -1.46 8.28 -15.88
CA ASP A 101 -1.70 7.22 -16.86
C ASP A 101 -1.14 5.88 -16.37
N ARG A 102 0.12 5.86 -15.90
CA ARG A 102 0.71 4.66 -15.28
C ARG A 102 -0.13 4.15 -14.11
N SER A 103 -0.70 5.03 -13.29
CA SER A 103 -1.52 4.63 -12.14
C SER A 103 -2.82 3.93 -12.54
N HIS A 104 -3.44 4.32 -13.67
CA HIS A 104 -4.64 3.66 -14.19
C HIS A 104 -4.31 2.35 -14.90
N LYS A 105 -3.19 2.30 -15.63
CA LYS A 105 -2.63 1.07 -16.20
C LYS A 105 -2.29 0.04 -15.12
N PHE A 106 -1.67 0.47 -14.03
CA PHE A 106 -1.33 -0.41 -12.91
C PHE A 106 -2.57 -0.99 -12.22
N LYS A 107 -3.65 -0.21 -12.07
CA LYS A 107 -4.93 -0.72 -11.56
C LYS A 107 -5.53 -1.77 -12.48
N ALA A 108 -5.49 -1.55 -13.80
CA ALA A 108 -5.96 -2.53 -14.76
C ALA A 108 -5.13 -3.81 -14.71
N TYR A 109 -3.80 -3.70 -14.71
CA TYR A 109 -2.90 -4.84 -14.50
C TYR A 109 -3.25 -5.63 -13.23
N ARG A 110 -3.40 -4.94 -12.07
CA ARG A 110 -3.78 -5.57 -10.80
C ARG A 110 -5.09 -6.33 -10.90
N ASP A 111 -6.13 -5.68 -11.45
CA ASP A 111 -7.47 -6.27 -11.52
C ASP A 111 -7.49 -7.48 -12.46
N GLU A 112 -6.75 -7.44 -13.56
CA GLU A 112 -6.62 -8.57 -14.48
C GLU A 112 -5.80 -9.71 -13.90
N MET A 113 -4.75 -9.43 -13.13
CA MET A 113 -4.04 -10.46 -12.38
C MET A 113 -5.00 -11.15 -11.39
N ALA A 114 -5.82 -10.39 -10.65
CA ALA A 114 -6.82 -10.97 -9.74
C ALA A 114 -7.88 -11.82 -10.46
N GLU A 115 -8.34 -11.39 -11.63
CA GLU A 115 -9.30 -12.16 -12.46
C GLU A 115 -8.68 -13.45 -13.01
N LYS A 116 -7.38 -13.45 -13.29
CA LYS A 116 -6.63 -14.61 -13.82
C LYS A 116 -5.99 -15.48 -12.75
N ARG A 117 -6.34 -15.31 -11.48
CA ARG A 117 -5.83 -16.15 -10.38
C ARG A 117 -5.95 -17.63 -10.76
N GLN A 118 -4.85 -18.37 -10.69
CA GLN A 118 -4.80 -19.80 -10.98
C GLN A 118 -4.67 -20.55 -9.66
N SER A 119 -5.51 -21.57 -9.45
CA SER A 119 -5.41 -22.46 -8.29
C SER A 119 -4.16 -23.34 -8.34
N ASP A 120 -3.63 -23.57 -9.53
CA ASP A 120 -2.48 -24.42 -9.81
C ASP A 120 -1.36 -23.49 -10.26
N TYR A 121 -0.47 -23.14 -9.32
CA TYR A 121 0.49 -22.03 -9.42
C TYR A 121 1.62 -22.25 -10.45
N GLY A 122 1.28 -22.26 -11.73
CA GLY A 122 2.18 -22.10 -12.88
C GLY A 122 2.46 -20.63 -13.22
N SER A 123 3.31 -20.41 -14.24
CA SER A 123 3.90 -19.19 -14.85
C SER A 123 3.33 -17.77 -14.51
N GLY A 124 3.10 -17.44 -13.24
CA GLY A 124 2.50 -16.17 -12.82
C GLY A 124 3.36 -14.95 -13.09
N LYS A 125 4.68 -15.14 -13.12
CA LYS A 125 5.66 -14.11 -13.47
C LYS A 125 5.66 -13.81 -14.96
N GLU A 126 5.61 -14.86 -15.80
CA GLU A 126 5.48 -14.73 -17.25
C GLU A 126 4.16 -14.10 -17.63
N LEU A 127 3.05 -14.53 -17.00
CA LEU A 127 1.74 -13.91 -17.17
C LEU A 127 1.78 -12.43 -16.77
N SER A 128 2.39 -12.12 -15.62
CA SER A 128 2.57 -10.75 -15.16
C SER A 128 3.32 -9.91 -16.20
N HIS A 129 4.46 -10.39 -16.69
CA HIS A 129 5.24 -9.66 -17.69
C HIS A 129 4.46 -9.44 -18.99
N GLN A 130 3.79 -10.48 -19.49
CA GLN A 130 2.97 -10.39 -20.70
C GLN A 130 1.83 -9.37 -20.53
N LEU A 131 1.18 -9.35 -19.37
CA LEU A 131 0.09 -8.43 -19.07
C LEU A 131 0.60 -6.99 -18.88
N MET A 132 1.78 -6.80 -18.28
CA MET A 132 2.40 -5.48 -18.20
C MET A 132 2.67 -4.91 -19.60
N ILE A 133 3.24 -5.69 -20.51
CA ILE A 133 3.45 -5.26 -21.91
C ILE A 133 2.11 -4.92 -22.57
N ASP A 134 1.10 -5.77 -22.42
CA ASP A 134 -0.21 -5.59 -23.06
C ASP A 134 -0.96 -4.34 -22.54
N VAL A 135 -0.89 -4.06 -21.24
CA VAL A 135 -1.60 -2.94 -20.61
C VAL A 135 -0.86 -1.62 -20.77
N PHE A 136 0.47 -1.63 -20.63
CA PHE A 136 1.26 -0.40 -20.69
C PHE A 136 1.64 0.01 -22.11
N GLY A 137 1.69 -0.95 -23.04
CA GLY A 137 2.03 -0.75 -24.44
C GLY A 137 3.53 -0.78 -24.69
N ASP A 138 4.10 0.39 -24.99
CA ASP A 138 5.53 0.54 -25.29
C ASP A 138 6.40 0.27 -24.05
N TRP A 139 6.79 -1.00 -23.87
CA TRP A 139 7.49 -1.45 -22.67
C TRP A 139 8.92 -0.90 -22.56
N ASP A 140 9.63 -0.75 -23.68
CA ASP A 140 10.97 -0.16 -23.69
C ASP A 140 10.95 1.29 -23.19
N LYS A 141 9.91 2.04 -23.57
CA LYS A 141 9.67 3.38 -23.04
C LYS A 141 9.40 3.35 -21.53
N VAL A 142 8.61 2.40 -21.03
CA VAL A 142 8.33 2.26 -19.58
C VAL A 142 9.62 1.97 -18.80
N GLU A 143 10.48 1.09 -19.30
CA GLU A 143 11.78 0.79 -18.69
C GLU A 143 12.71 2.01 -18.68
N ALA A 144 12.74 2.79 -19.78
CA ALA A 144 13.51 4.03 -19.83
C ALA A 144 12.97 5.08 -18.83
N GLU A 145 11.65 5.25 -18.75
CA GLU A 145 11.01 6.12 -17.77
C GLU A 145 11.30 5.69 -16.32
N PHE A 146 11.43 4.39 -16.05
CA PHE A 146 11.81 3.89 -14.73
C PHE A 146 13.25 4.29 -14.36
N VAL A 147 14.19 4.21 -15.31
CA VAL A 147 15.57 4.68 -15.10
C VAL A 147 15.58 6.19 -14.80
N GLU A 148 14.84 6.97 -15.59
CA GLU A 148 14.69 8.42 -15.37
C GLU A 148 14.06 8.72 -14.00
N TYR A 149 13.03 7.98 -13.61
CA TYR A 149 12.39 8.08 -12.31
C TYR A 149 13.40 7.85 -11.19
N VAL A 150 14.14 6.74 -11.21
CA VAL A 150 15.13 6.43 -10.16
C VAL A 150 16.23 7.50 -10.09
N ALA A 151 16.68 8.00 -11.24
CA ALA A 151 17.66 9.09 -11.30
C ALA A 151 17.12 10.43 -10.77
N SER A 152 15.80 10.64 -10.84
CA SER A 152 15.13 11.87 -10.36
C SER A 152 14.83 11.87 -8.86
N ILE A 153 14.96 10.74 -8.17
CA ILE A 153 14.63 10.59 -6.75
C ILE A 153 15.46 11.56 -5.91
N ASP A 154 14.77 12.53 -5.32
CA ASP A 154 15.35 13.55 -4.44
C ASP A 154 14.77 13.43 -3.03
N LYS A 155 15.42 12.59 -2.22
CA LYS A 155 15.02 12.30 -0.84
C LYS A 155 15.10 13.54 0.05
N THR A 156 14.03 13.86 0.77
CA THR A 156 14.01 15.00 1.69
C THR A 156 14.76 14.73 2.98
N PHE A 157 14.39 13.67 3.69
CA PHE A 157 14.87 13.42 5.05
C PHE A 157 16.05 12.47 5.00
N ASN A 158 17.16 12.74 5.68
CA ASN A 158 18.27 11.81 5.77
C ASN A 158 18.76 11.65 7.21
N THR A 159 18.58 10.46 7.76
CA THR A 159 19.00 10.13 9.13
C THR A 159 20.52 9.96 9.17
N ALA A 160 21.24 11.04 9.48
CA ALA A 160 22.69 11.04 9.64
C ALA A 160 23.13 10.24 10.87
N ALA A 161 22.47 10.47 12.00
CA ALA A 161 22.59 9.67 13.23
C ALA A 161 21.23 9.58 13.92
N GLY A 162 20.91 8.39 14.46
CA GLY A 162 19.61 8.06 15.06
C GLY A 162 19.68 7.79 16.56
N PRO A 163 18.64 7.16 17.15
CA PRO A 163 17.43 6.60 16.51
C PRO A 163 16.27 7.62 16.40
N TRP A 164 16.06 8.18 15.21
CA TRP A 164 14.92 9.07 14.95
C TRP A 164 13.63 8.27 14.74
N GLU A 165 12.54 8.81 15.25
CA GLU A 165 11.17 8.34 15.12
C GLU A 165 10.28 9.49 14.66
N GLN A 166 9.09 9.16 14.17
CA GLN A 166 8.14 10.14 13.66
C GLN A 166 6.70 9.76 14.01
N ASP A 167 6.01 10.65 14.73
CA ASP A 167 4.60 10.59 15.06
C ASP A 167 3.89 11.79 14.43
N GLY A 168 3.08 11.56 13.41
CA GLY A 168 2.62 12.65 12.58
C GLY A 168 3.80 13.49 12.04
N ASN A 169 3.68 14.82 12.07
CA ASN A 169 4.75 15.75 11.66
C ASN A 169 5.78 15.99 12.77
N LYS A 170 5.70 15.25 13.89
CA LYS A 170 6.59 15.38 15.04
C LYS A 170 7.72 14.36 14.94
N LEU A 171 8.95 14.84 14.86
CA LEU A 171 10.15 14.04 14.93
C LEU A 171 10.65 13.97 16.37
N TRP A 172 11.25 12.85 16.75
CA TRP A 172 11.90 12.73 18.05
C TRP A 172 12.99 11.66 18.03
N VAL A 173 13.87 11.71 19.02
CA VAL A 173 14.94 10.73 19.18
C VAL A 173 14.63 9.89 20.41
N ARG A 174 14.68 8.57 20.26
CA ARG A 174 14.55 7.65 21.39
C ARG A 174 15.80 7.73 22.26
N VAL A 175 15.62 7.98 23.56
CA VAL A 175 16.73 8.00 24.51
C VAL A 175 17.10 6.56 24.85
N LEU A 176 18.26 6.11 24.39
CA LEU A 176 18.78 4.78 24.69
C LEU A 176 19.98 4.93 25.64
N ASN A 177 20.07 4.05 26.65
CA ASN A 177 21.05 4.15 27.74
C ASN A 177 22.53 4.12 27.30
N ASN A 178 22.83 3.75 26.04
CA ASN A 178 24.20 3.56 25.52
C ASN A 178 24.48 4.27 24.16
N SER A 179 23.67 5.23 23.71
CA SER A 179 23.47 5.45 22.26
C SER A 179 24.14 6.65 21.59
N TYR A 180 25.36 7.05 21.94
CA TYR A 180 26.06 8.08 21.17
C TYR A 180 27.52 7.76 20.86
N GLU A 181 27.87 6.47 20.71
CA GLU A 181 29.19 6.03 20.18
C GLU A 181 29.55 6.68 18.82
N HIS A 182 28.59 7.32 18.13
CA HIS A 182 28.70 7.76 16.73
C HIS A 182 28.32 9.23 16.50
N GLY A 183 28.26 10.05 17.55
CA GLY A 183 27.97 11.50 17.47
C GLY A 183 26.52 11.88 17.70
N SER A 184 26.26 13.19 17.74
CA SER A 184 24.94 13.76 18.09
C SER A 184 23.87 13.36 17.07
N PRO A 185 22.67 12.92 17.48
CA PRO A 185 21.58 12.59 16.55
C PRO A 185 21.21 13.78 15.70
N ARG A 186 21.11 13.52 14.39
CA ARG A 186 20.86 14.55 13.38
C ARG A 186 20.01 13.97 12.26
N MET A 187 18.92 14.68 11.96
CA MET A 187 18.10 14.46 10.78
C MET A 187 18.41 15.55 9.77
N ASP A 188 19.10 15.22 8.69
CA ASP A 188 19.32 16.16 7.60
C ASP A 188 18.00 16.39 6.86
N VAL A 189 17.78 17.63 6.44
CA VAL A 189 16.64 18.04 5.63
C VAL A 189 17.19 18.66 4.36
N ARG A 190 17.02 17.96 3.22
CA ARG A 190 17.50 18.39 1.89
C ARG A 190 16.63 19.50 1.31
N LEU A 191 16.72 20.65 1.96
CA LEU A 191 16.09 21.91 1.62
C LEU A 191 17.08 23.05 1.86
N LYS A 192 17.12 24.00 0.92
CA LYS A 192 18.00 25.17 0.96
C LYS A 192 17.22 26.44 1.26
N PRO A 193 17.50 27.21 2.32
CA PRO A 193 16.73 28.42 2.64
C PRO A 193 16.61 29.46 1.51
N GLY A 194 17.60 29.57 0.63
CA GLY A 194 17.62 30.52 -0.48
C GLY A 194 16.91 30.05 -1.76
N GLU A 195 16.46 28.81 -1.83
CA GLU A 195 15.76 28.28 -3.02
C GLU A 195 14.25 28.48 -2.89
N LYS A 196 13.59 28.86 -3.98
CA LYS A 196 12.13 29.05 -4.00
C LYS A 196 11.41 27.71 -3.76
N PRO A 197 10.32 27.71 -2.98
CA PRO A 197 9.49 26.51 -2.81
C PRO A 197 8.87 26.08 -4.14
N ALA A 198 8.75 24.76 -4.33
CA ALA A 198 8.08 24.16 -5.48
C ALA A 198 7.41 22.86 -5.04
N TYR A 199 6.18 22.64 -5.48
CA TYR A 199 5.48 21.37 -5.26
C TYR A 199 6.05 20.27 -6.16
N LYS A 200 6.35 19.11 -5.59
CA LYS A 200 6.64 17.88 -6.32
C LYS A 200 5.81 16.76 -5.70
N SER A 201 5.00 16.07 -6.51
CA SER A 201 4.36 14.82 -6.09
C SER A 201 5.46 13.86 -5.62
N PHE A 202 5.28 13.22 -4.46
CA PHE A 202 6.26 12.31 -3.83
C PHE A 202 7.47 12.94 -3.13
N LYS A 203 7.58 14.27 -3.07
CA LYS A 203 8.49 14.96 -2.14
C LYS A 203 7.66 15.62 -1.03
N PHE A 204 8.00 15.38 0.24
CA PHE A 204 7.14 15.77 1.36
C PHE A 204 5.69 15.30 1.17
N ASP A 205 5.49 14.08 0.72
CA ASP A 205 4.16 13.59 0.37
C ASP A 205 3.33 13.18 1.59
N GLN A 206 3.63 13.74 2.76
CA GLN A 206 2.83 13.71 3.98
C GLN A 206 2.12 15.05 4.21
N PRO A 207 0.94 15.07 4.87
CA PRO A 207 0.18 16.30 5.07
C PRO A 207 0.99 17.36 5.82
N LEU A 208 0.82 18.63 5.46
CA LEU A 208 1.42 19.75 6.17
C LEU A 208 0.88 19.81 7.61
N ALA A 209 1.75 20.12 8.57
CA ALA A 209 1.32 20.37 9.95
C ALA A 209 0.44 21.62 10.02
N GLU A 210 -0.51 21.64 10.95
CA GLU A 210 -1.24 22.87 11.24
C GLU A 210 -0.27 23.94 11.75
N MET A 211 -0.37 25.14 11.19
CA MET A 211 0.57 26.22 11.48
C MET A 211 0.46 26.62 12.96
N SER A 212 1.57 26.54 13.68
CA SER A 212 1.61 26.94 15.07
C SER A 212 1.58 28.47 15.23
N SER A 213 0.82 28.96 16.21
CA SER A 213 0.86 30.38 16.61
C SER A 213 2.16 30.79 17.30
N LEU A 214 3.00 29.83 17.68
CA LEU A 214 4.28 30.06 18.39
C LEU A 214 5.44 30.35 17.43
N ILE A 215 5.24 30.29 16.11
CA ILE A 215 6.31 30.51 15.14
C ILE A 215 5.98 31.67 14.19
N ILE A 216 7.03 32.20 13.55
CA ILE A 216 6.87 33.02 12.36
C ILE A 216 6.61 32.06 11.18
N LYS A 217 5.63 32.39 10.33
CA LYS A 217 5.37 31.61 9.11
C LYS A 217 6.66 31.50 8.29
N PRO A 218 7.17 30.28 8.03
CA PRO A 218 8.36 30.10 7.20
C PRO A 218 8.15 30.64 5.79
N VAL A 219 9.24 31.17 5.22
CA VAL A 219 9.27 31.65 3.82
C VAL A 219 10.66 31.33 3.27
N ARG A 220 10.72 30.71 2.09
CA ARG A 220 11.98 30.33 1.42
C ARG A 220 12.16 31.09 0.11
N GLY A 221 13.41 31.27 -0.32
CA GLY A 221 13.72 31.86 -1.63
C GLY A 221 13.43 33.37 -1.80
N ASN A 222 13.28 34.10 -0.69
CA ASN A 222 13.27 35.56 -0.66
C ASN A 222 14.60 36.10 -0.09
N ASP A 223 14.72 37.42 0.07
CA ASP A 223 15.95 38.05 0.58
C ASP A 223 16.26 37.70 2.04
N ASN A 224 15.23 37.42 2.85
CA ASN A 224 15.35 37.12 4.28
C ASN A 224 14.55 35.86 4.63
N PRO A 225 15.03 34.66 4.22
CA PRO A 225 14.25 33.45 4.42
C PRO A 225 14.15 33.10 5.89
N THR A 226 13.03 32.51 6.26
CA THR A 226 12.71 32.13 7.64
C THR A 226 12.38 30.65 7.71
N VAL A 227 12.95 29.98 8.72
CA VAL A 227 12.67 28.58 9.06
C VAL A 227 12.24 28.49 10.52
N ALA A 228 11.44 27.48 10.87
CA ALA A 228 10.92 27.36 12.23
C ALA A 228 10.80 25.91 12.73
N LEU A 229 10.80 25.78 14.05
CA LEU A 229 10.65 24.54 14.79
C LEU A 229 9.72 24.80 15.98
N GLU A 230 8.67 24.01 16.12
CA GLU A 230 7.95 23.92 17.39
C GLU A 230 8.53 22.75 18.20
N ILE A 231 8.83 23.03 19.46
CA ILE A 231 9.35 22.09 20.44
C ILE A 231 8.23 21.82 21.44
N ASP A 232 7.70 20.60 21.37
CA ASP A 232 6.81 20.02 22.36
C ASP A 232 7.68 19.29 23.40
N TYR A 233 7.91 19.93 24.54
CA TYR A 233 8.69 19.33 25.61
C TYR A 233 7.91 18.20 26.28
N LEU A 234 8.61 17.10 26.55
CA LEU A 234 8.17 16.19 27.61
C LEU A 234 8.40 16.94 28.93
N ALA A 235 7.34 17.13 29.72
CA ALA A 235 7.36 18.02 30.90
C ALA A 235 8.53 17.70 31.85
N ASP A 236 8.72 16.42 32.20
CA ASP A 236 9.81 15.97 33.09
C ASP A 236 11.22 16.11 32.48
N HIS A 237 11.31 16.41 31.18
CA HIS A 237 12.55 16.62 30.45
C HIS A 237 12.82 18.08 30.08
N LEU A 238 11.99 19.06 30.48
CA LEU A 238 12.16 20.48 30.08
C LEU A 238 13.61 20.98 30.25
N HIS A 239 14.26 20.60 31.36
CA HIS A 239 15.63 20.99 31.68
C HIS A 239 16.69 19.93 31.33
N ARG A 240 16.38 19.04 30.38
CA ARG A 240 17.25 17.95 29.94
C ARG A 240 17.52 18.08 28.43
N GLY A 241 18.71 17.63 28.02
CA GLY A 241 19.06 17.51 26.61
C GLY A 241 19.10 18.83 25.85
N HIS A 242 19.04 18.72 24.53
CA HIS A 242 18.96 19.87 23.65
C HIS A 242 18.27 19.53 22.34
N VAL A 243 17.70 20.54 21.70
CA VAL A 243 17.03 20.45 20.40
C VAL A 243 17.31 21.69 19.57
N GLY A 244 17.21 21.61 18.25
CA GLY A 244 17.52 22.78 17.43
C GLY A 244 17.46 22.58 15.93
N ILE A 245 17.90 23.61 15.21
CA ILE A 245 18.03 23.64 13.76
C ILE A 245 19.52 23.81 13.41
N GLY A 246 19.95 23.03 12.42
CA GLY A 246 21.21 23.21 11.70
C GLY A 246 20.97 23.90 10.35
N LEU A 247 21.83 24.86 10.00
CA LEU A 247 21.78 25.58 8.73
C LEU A 247 23.14 25.50 8.03
N GLY A 248 23.14 25.50 6.70
CA GLY A 248 24.38 25.53 5.93
C GLY A 248 25.10 24.18 5.80
N LEU A 249 24.38 23.07 5.93
CA LEU A 249 24.93 21.72 6.02
C LEU A 249 25.72 21.33 4.75
N LYS A 250 27.00 21.02 4.95
CA LYS A 250 27.85 20.32 3.99
C LYS A 250 28.44 19.08 4.65
N ILE A 251 28.19 17.93 4.04
CA ILE A 251 28.80 16.66 4.44
C ILE A 251 30.30 16.71 4.13
N SER A 252 31.14 16.32 5.08
CA SER A 252 32.60 16.28 4.91
C SER A 252 33.03 15.24 3.87
N ASP A 253 34.22 15.43 3.30
CA ASP A 253 34.76 14.50 2.29
C ASP A 253 34.96 13.10 2.90
N GLU A 254 35.36 13.02 4.17
CA GLU A 254 35.47 11.76 4.92
C GLU A 254 34.11 11.07 5.07
N ASN A 255 33.06 11.82 5.40
CA ASN A 255 31.71 11.27 5.49
C ASN A 255 31.15 10.87 4.12
N GLN A 256 31.46 11.60 3.05
CA GLN A 256 31.14 11.17 1.69
C GLN A 256 31.81 9.84 1.33
N GLN A 257 33.10 9.69 1.67
CA GLN A 257 33.82 8.42 1.44
C GLN A 257 33.22 7.26 2.23
N ARG A 258 32.81 7.49 3.49
CA ARG A 258 32.13 6.47 4.32
C ARG A 258 30.78 6.07 3.73
N LEU A 259 30.01 7.02 3.21
CA LEU A 259 28.75 6.74 2.51
C LEU A 259 28.97 5.95 1.21
N ALA A 260 30.00 6.28 0.43
CA ALA A 260 30.33 5.56 -0.79
C ALA A 260 30.83 4.12 -0.52
N ALA A 261 31.62 3.91 0.53
CA ALA A 261 32.07 2.59 0.94
C ALA A 261 30.92 1.68 1.43
N ASP A 262 29.82 2.28 1.90
CA ASP A 262 28.61 1.59 2.34
C ASP A 262 27.74 1.08 1.18
N LYS A 263 28.15 1.15 -0.10
CA LYS A 263 27.33 0.66 -1.22
C LYS A 263 27.07 -0.87 -1.24
N LYS A 264 27.70 -1.67 -0.36
CA LYS A 264 27.46 -3.12 -0.26
C LYS A 264 26.16 -3.45 0.48
N VAL A 265 25.21 -4.12 -0.17
CA VAL A 265 23.92 -4.55 0.43
C VAL A 265 24.18 -5.33 1.73
N GLY A 266 23.49 -4.97 2.82
CA GLY A 266 23.60 -5.65 4.12
C GLY A 266 24.65 -5.11 5.12
N THR A 267 25.42 -4.08 4.79
CA THR A 267 26.55 -3.63 5.65
C THR A 267 26.43 -2.25 6.30
N PHE A 268 25.25 -1.63 6.40
CA PHE A 268 25.16 -0.43 7.25
C PHE A 268 25.08 -0.84 8.72
N LYS A 269 26.24 -1.06 9.32
CA LYS A 269 26.42 -0.73 10.73
C LYS A 269 26.57 0.78 10.74
N GLN A 270 25.65 1.54 11.33
CA GLN A 270 25.75 3.00 11.58
C GLN A 270 27.08 3.46 12.22
N LYS A 271 27.98 2.52 12.54
CA LYS A 271 29.22 2.65 13.30
C LYS A 271 30.32 3.50 12.67
N SER A 272 30.24 3.87 11.38
CA SER A 272 31.32 4.62 10.71
C SER A 272 31.03 6.10 10.43
N TYR A 273 29.76 6.50 10.24
CA TYR A 273 29.39 7.89 9.95
C TYR A 273 29.52 8.76 11.21
N LYS A 274 30.06 9.97 11.08
CA LYS A 274 30.28 10.88 12.21
C LYS A 274 29.72 12.27 11.92
N PRO A 275 28.49 12.58 12.37
CA PRO A 275 27.83 13.86 12.05
C PRO A 275 28.60 15.10 12.52
N ASP A 276 29.37 14.97 13.59
CA ASP A 276 30.13 16.09 14.17
C ASP A 276 31.33 16.52 13.30
N GLU A 277 31.70 15.73 12.28
CA GLU A 277 32.74 16.09 11.30
C GLU A 277 32.20 16.92 10.12
N ASP A 278 30.88 17.08 10.00
CA ASP A 278 30.27 17.87 8.93
C ASP A 278 30.22 19.38 9.27
N GLU A 279 30.17 20.21 8.23
CA GLU A 279 30.07 21.66 8.37
C GLU A 279 28.61 22.10 8.48
N LEU A 280 28.22 22.76 9.58
CA LEU A 280 26.92 23.43 9.73
C LEU A 280 26.94 24.47 10.86
N LEU A 281 26.10 25.50 10.75
CA LEU A 281 25.77 26.40 11.86
C LEU A 281 24.65 25.76 12.69
N GLN A 282 24.86 25.58 13.99
CA GLN A 282 23.90 24.95 14.89
C GLN A 282 23.25 26.01 15.79
N ILE A 283 21.92 26.03 15.84
CA ILE A 283 21.14 26.84 16.79
C ILE A 283 20.36 25.88 17.68
N LYS A 284 20.77 25.77 18.94
CA LYS A 284 20.25 24.78 19.90
C LYS A 284 19.65 25.45 21.11
N ILE A 285 18.52 24.93 21.58
CA ILE A 285 17.95 25.21 22.90
C ILE A 285 18.42 24.10 23.83
N VAL A 286 19.31 24.46 24.76
CA VAL A 286 19.89 23.54 25.73
C VAL A 286 19.12 23.66 27.03
N LYS A 287 18.61 22.53 27.54
CA LYS A 287 17.90 22.41 28.83
C LYS A 287 16.78 23.43 29.02
N GLY A 288 16.12 23.82 27.93
CA GLY A 288 15.01 24.77 27.93
C GLY A 288 15.35 26.19 28.40
N ASN A 289 16.63 26.53 28.63
CA ASN A 289 17.01 27.79 29.28
C ASN A 289 18.16 28.55 28.60
N THR A 290 18.82 27.96 27.61
CA THR A 290 19.97 28.58 26.93
C THR A 290 19.87 28.40 25.43
N ILE A 291 20.05 29.49 24.68
CA ILE A 291 20.29 29.43 23.23
C ILE A 291 21.79 29.30 23.01
N VAL A 292 22.21 28.27 22.27
CA VAL A 292 23.60 28.07 21.84
C VAL A 292 23.66 28.19 20.34
N VAL A 293 24.45 29.13 19.83
CA VAL A 293 24.73 29.31 18.40
C VAL A 293 26.18 28.95 18.15
N ASN A 294 26.43 27.80 17.52
CA ASN A 294 27.76 27.35 17.15
C ASN A 294 27.95 27.47 15.63
N ALA A 295 28.80 28.41 15.21
CA ALA A 295 29.14 28.63 13.80
C ALA A 295 30.60 28.30 13.48
N SER A 296 31.33 27.66 14.39
CA SER A 296 32.77 27.46 14.31
C SER A 296 33.20 26.72 13.04
N SER A 297 32.46 25.69 12.63
CA SER A 297 32.75 24.92 11.41
C SER A 297 32.57 25.73 10.12
N LEU A 298 31.86 26.87 10.18
CA LEU A 298 31.67 27.78 9.05
C LEU A 298 32.59 29.00 9.10
N GLY A 299 33.46 29.10 10.12
CA GLY A 299 34.34 30.24 10.36
C GLY A 299 33.70 31.38 11.17
N GLY A 300 32.60 31.12 11.90
CA GLY A 300 31.95 32.06 12.80
C GLY A 300 32.24 31.79 14.28
N GLU A 301 31.60 32.57 15.16
CA GLU A 301 31.76 32.44 16.61
C GLU A 301 30.83 31.37 17.23
N ASP A 302 31.18 30.89 18.43
CA ASP A 302 30.31 30.09 19.29
C ASP A 302 29.84 30.98 20.46
N ILE A 303 28.53 31.28 20.49
CA ILE A 303 27.93 32.21 21.44
C ILE A 303 26.76 31.56 22.18
N ARG A 304 26.63 31.91 23.46
CA ARG A 304 25.53 31.46 24.33
C ARG A 304 24.72 32.65 24.82
N TYR A 305 23.40 32.54 24.73
CA TYR A 305 22.45 33.51 25.25
C TYR A 305 21.56 32.85 26.31
N SER A 306 21.44 33.45 27.48
CA SER A 306 20.48 33.00 28.50
C SER A 306 19.07 33.38 28.06
N ILE A 307 18.14 32.43 28.10
CA ILE A 307 16.72 32.72 27.90
C ILE A 307 16.22 33.54 29.10
N SER A 308 15.37 34.53 28.84
CA SER A 308 14.86 35.40 29.91
C SER A 308 14.16 34.59 31.02
N PRO A 309 14.34 34.95 32.31
CA PRO A 309 13.67 34.27 33.42
C PRO A 309 12.13 34.21 33.26
N GLN A 310 11.54 35.26 32.68
CA GLN A 310 10.10 35.32 32.42
C GLN A 310 9.63 34.22 31.45
N MET A 311 10.42 33.89 30.43
CA MET A 311 10.09 32.82 29.49
C MET A 311 10.30 31.44 30.12
N ILE A 312 11.35 31.26 30.93
CA ILE A 312 11.57 30.01 31.67
C ILE A 312 10.38 29.74 32.60
N ALA A 313 9.96 30.75 33.36
CA ALA A 313 8.77 30.65 34.22
C ALA A 313 7.48 30.38 33.43
N ASP A 314 7.31 30.97 32.24
CA ASP A 314 6.16 30.66 31.37
C ASP A 314 6.15 29.20 30.93
N LEU A 315 7.31 28.65 30.52
CA LEU A 315 7.43 27.24 30.14
C LEU A 315 7.17 26.30 31.32
N GLU A 316 7.76 26.58 32.49
CA GLU A 316 7.57 25.78 33.71
C GLU A 316 6.10 25.77 34.20
N SER A 317 5.34 26.82 33.90
CA SER A 317 3.92 26.92 34.27
C SER A 317 2.98 26.09 33.38
N GLN A 318 3.46 25.62 32.22
CA GLN A 318 2.66 24.87 31.26
C GLN A 318 2.64 23.38 31.61
N GLN A 319 1.46 22.76 31.59
CA GLN A 319 1.32 21.31 31.77
C GLN A 319 2.03 20.52 30.66
N GLN A 320 2.05 21.06 29.45
CA GLN A 320 2.79 20.54 28.29
C GLN A 320 3.57 21.71 27.70
N PRO A 321 4.83 21.93 28.14
CA PRO A 321 5.58 23.10 27.73
C PRO A 321 5.83 23.09 26.22
N LYS A 322 5.47 24.19 25.56
CA LYS A 322 5.68 24.40 24.12
C LYS A 322 6.51 25.65 23.85
N LEU A 323 7.46 25.53 22.92
CA LEU A 323 8.31 26.63 22.49
C LEU A 323 8.44 26.64 20.97
N GLY A 324 8.10 27.77 20.35
CA GLY A 324 8.45 28.03 18.98
C GLY A 324 9.84 28.67 18.87
N LEU A 325 10.65 28.15 17.96
CA LEU A 325 11.93 28.68 17.51
C LEU A 325 11.78 29.13 16.06
N SER A 326 12.03 30.39 15.77
CA SER A 326 12.04 30.94 14.40
C SER A 326 13.38 31.61 14.12
N ILE A 327 13.95 31.33 12.95
CA ILE A 327 15.25 31.84 12.52
C ILE A 327 15.08 32.54 11.18
N THR A 328 15.36 33.85 11.14
CA THR A 328 15.37 34.63 9.91
C THR A 328 16.82 34.94 9.52
N ILE A 329 17.19 34.60 8.29
CA ILE A 329 18.54 34.83 7.73
C ILE A 329 18.56 36.20 7.07
N ASN A 330 19.07 37.23 7.76
CA ASN A 330 19.19 38.57 7.20
C ASN A 330 20.52 38.76 6.46
N ALA A 331 20.78 39.96 5.95
CA ALA A 331 22.01 40.30 5.22
C ALA A 331 23.31 40.11 6.03
N ASP A 332 23.29 40.44 7.32
CA ASP A 332 24.47 40.52 8.19
C ASP A 332 24.28 39.85 9.57
N HIS A 333 23.08 39.31 9.85
CA HIS A 333 22.79 38.62 11.10
C HIS A 333 21.66 37.60 10.97
N LEU A 334 21.63 36.63 11.88
CA LEU A 334 20.47 35.79 12.15
C LEU A 334 19.62 36.46 13.22
N THR A 335 18.32 36.63 12.95
CA THR A 335 17.34 36.92 14.00
C THR A 335 16.82 35.58 14.54
N ILE A 336 17.06 35.30 15.82
CA ILE A 336 16.56 34.11 16.50
C ILE A 336 15.44 34.56 17.45
N LEU A 337 14.21 34.16 17.15
CA LEU A 337 13.03 34.44 17.96
C LEU A 337 12.56 33.16 18.63
N LEU A 338 12.47 33.23 19.96
CA LEU A 338 11.74 32.27 20.77
C LEU A 338 10.38 32.83 21.12
N LYS A 339 9.34 32.00 21.06
CA LYS A 339 8.00 32.36 21.50
C LYS A 339 7.33 31.20 22.21
N SER A 340 6.81 31.51 23.38
CA SER A 340 6.03 30.66 24.26
C SER A 340 4.59 31.19 24.30
N LYS A 341 3.73 30.63 25.15
CA LYS A 341 2.32 31.03 25.20
C LYS A 341 2.15 32.49 25.61
N ALA A 342 2.93 32.96 26.58
CA ALA A 342 2.81 34.32 27.13
C ALA A 342 4.08 35.17 26.99
N SER A 343 5.18 34.62 26.49
CA SER A 343 6.46 35.34 26.39
C SER A 343 7.17 35.17 25.04
N GLN A 344 7.96 36.17 24.67
CA GLN A 344 8.83 36.15 23.51
C GLN A 344 10.24 36.62 23.88
N HIS A 345 11.25 36.07 23.24
CA HIS A 345 12.64 36.41 23.49
C HIS A 345 13.40 36.41 22.16
N LYS A 346 14.04 37.53 21.83
CA LYS A 346 14.74 37.71 20.56
C LYS A 346 16.22 37.98 20.81
N VAL A 347 17.07 37.29 20.05
CA VAL A 347 18.52 37.57 19.99
C VAL A 347 18.96 37.69 18.54
N ASN A 348 19.99 38.49 18.30
CA ASN A 348 20.62 38.65 16.99
C ASN A 348 22.03 38.09 17.04
N PHE A 349 22.40 37.26 16.06
CA PHE A 349 23.73 36.68 15.91
C PHE A 349 24.36 37.16 14.61
N SER A 350 25.45 37.92 14.68
CA SER A 350 26.14 38.44 13.50
C SER A 350 26.73 37.33 12.64
N ILE A 351 26.62 37.46 11.31
CA ILE A 351 27.20 36.54 10.33
C ILE A 351 27.93 37.32 9.25
N SER A 352 29.00 36.74 8.70
CA SER A 352 29.65 37.29 7.51
C SER A 352 28.83 36.97 6.25
N ASN A 353 29.10 37.69 5.16
CA ASN A 353 28.51 37.39 3.86
C ASN A 353 28.83 35.95 3.40
N ASP A 354 30.04 35.46 3.64
CA ASP A 354 30.44 34.10 3.29
C ASP A 354 29.64 33.04 4.04
N VAL A 355 29.39 33.27 5.34
CA VAL A 355 28.50 32.41 6.12
C VAL A 355 27.09 32.49 5.55
N ARG A 356 26.56 33.68 5.31
CA ARG A 356 25.21 33.87 4.74
C ARG A 356 25.01 33.09 3.44
N VAL A 357 25.93 33.17 2.50
CA VAL A 357 25.86 32.42 1.23
C VAL A 357 25.74 30.92 1.50
N LYS A 358 26.54 30.36 2.42
CA LYS A 358 26.46 28.95 2.81
C LYS A 358 25.10 28.61 3.43
N LEU A 359 24.56 29.48 4.30
CA LEU A 359 23.25 29.23 4.94
C LEU A 359 22.10 29.24 3.92
N LEU A 360 22.21 30.01 2.84
CA LEU A 360 21.19 30.11 1.80
C LEU A 360 21.24 28.96 0.78
N ASP A 361 22.45 28.52 0.38
CA ASP A 361 22.61 27.56 -0.72
C ASP A 361 22.90 26.11 -0.29
N ARG A 362 23.03 25.84 1.02
CA ARG A 362 23.25 24.49 1.54
C ARG A 362 22.04 23.98 2.34
N ASN A 363 22.03 22.68 2.60
CA ASN A 363 20.91 21.99 3.24
C ASN A 363 20.77 22.36 4.72
N MET A 364 19.68 21.90 5.34
CA MET A 364 19.41 22.09 6.76
C MET A 364 19.50 20.78 7.53
N ALA A 365 19.38 20.88 8.85
CA ALA A 365 19.25 19.73 9.74
C ALA A 365 18.34 20.04 10.93
N ILE A 366 17.79 18.99 11.53
CA ILE A 366 17.10 19.02 12.82
C ILE A 366 17.98 18.26 13.81
N LEU A 367 18.17 18.87 14.97
CA LEU A 367 19.07 18.41 16.03
C LEU A 367 18.25 18.02 17.25
N ALA A 368 18.56 16.89 17.86
CA ALA A 368 18.00 16.49 19.14
C ALA A 368 18.95 15.53 19.87
N GLU A 369 19.15 15.74 21.16
CA GLU A 369 19.98 14.84 21.97
C GLU A 369 19.48 14.79 23.42
N ASN A 370 19.64 13.62 24.04
CA ASN A 370 19.46 13.39 25.48
C ASN A 370 18.06 13.73 26.02
N ALA A 371 17.05 13.88 25.17
CA ALA A 371 15.66 14.05 25.55
C ALA A 371 14.71 13.59 24.43
N GLU A 372 13.53 13.11 24.81
CA GLU A 372 12.48 12.64 23.88
C GLU A 372 11.49 13.75 23.49
N HIS A 373 11.96 14.99 23.37
CA HIS A 373 11.13 16.10 22.91
C HIS A 373 10.56 15.82 21.52
N ARG A 374 9.32 16.27 21.29
CA ARG A 374 8.65 16.15 20.00
C ARG A 374 8.87 17.44 19.19
N LEU A 375 9.35 17.30 17.97
CA LEU A 375 9.83 18.40 17.14
C LEU A 375 8.99 18.50 15.87
N THR A 376 8.17 19.54 15.74
CA THR A 376 7.48 19.83 14.48
C THR A 376 8.25 20.87 13.70
N ALA A 377 8.88 20.43 12.61
CA ALA A 377 9.61 21.34 11.75
C ALA A 377 8.68 21.99 10.74
N PHE A 378 8.78 23.31 10.61
CA PHE A 378 8.01 24.11 9.68
C PHE A 378 8.97 24.72 8.66
N PHE A 379 8.83 24.25 7.42
CA PHE A 379 9.57 24.74 6.26
C PHE A 379 8.58 25.16 5.19
N ASP A 380 8.94 26.19 4.42
CA ASP A 380 8.27 26.51 3.17
C ASP A 380 8.83 25.58 2.08
N ASP A 381 8.23 24.39 2.04
CA ASP A 381 8.60 23.26 1.16
C ASP A 381 7.73 23.16 -0.09
N GLY A 382 6.80 24.11 -0.29
CA GLY A 382 5.91 24.18 -1.44
C GLY A 382 4.71 23.23 -1.39
N ARG A 383 4.46 22.51 -0.28
CA ARG A 383 3.25 21.69 -0.14
C ARG A 383 1.94 22.48 -0.23
N ASP A 384 1.96 23.76 0.14
CA ASP A 384 0.83 24.68 -0.02
C ASP A 384 0.60 25.10 -1.48
N LEU A 385 1.60 24.92 -2.35
CA LEU A 385 1.49 25.06 -3.80
C LEU A 385 0.90 23.80 -4.48
N ASN A 386 0.58 22.76 -3.71
CA ASN A 386 -0.08 21.57 -4.24
C ASN A 386 -1.43 21.98 -4.89
N PRO A 387 -1.62 21.74 -6.19
CA PRO A 387 -2.87 22.10 -6.88
C PRO A 387 -4.09 21.36 -6.32
N VAL A 388 -3.87 20.21 -5.65
CA VAL A 388 -4.90 19.39 -5.01
C VAL A 388 -4.65 19.34 -3.49
N PRO A 389 -4.93 20.44 -2.76
CA PRO A 389 -4.73 20.47 -1.33
C PRO A 389 -5.56 19.38 -0.65
N ARG A 390 -4.93 18.61 0.22
CA ARG A 390 -5.58 17.50 0.94
C ARG A 390 -6.30 18.05 2.15
N ASP A 391 -7.62 18.21 2.03
CA ASP A 391 -8.48 18.50 3.18
C ASP A 391 -8.56 17.28 4.09
N LEU A 392 -7.89 17.34 5.24
CA LEU A 392 -7.88 16.27 6.22
C LEU A 392 -9.12 16.26 7.14
N THR A 393 -10.05 17.20 6.97
CA THR A 393 -11.30 17.24 7.76
C THR A 393 -12.40 16.36 7.19
N THR A 394 -12.25 15.92 5.93
CA THR A 394 -13.19 15.05 5.23
C THR A 394 -12.51 13.77 4.78
N ASN A 395 -13.30 12.72 4.53
CA ASN A 395 -12.76 11.50 3.91
C ASN A 395 -12.36 11.82 2.47
N LEU A 396 -11.06 11.83 2.22
CA LEU A 396 -10.51 12.05 0.89
C LEU A 396 -10.72 10.84 -0.02
N GLU A 397 -10.69 11.09 -1.32
CA GLU A 397 -10.63 10.04 -2.31
C GLU A 397 -9.40 9.14 -2.08
N VAL A 398 -9.63 7.82 -2.02
CA VAL A 398 -8.59 6.82 -1.76
C VAL A 398 -7.83 6.51 -3.05
N ASN A 399 -7.10 7.49 -3.59
CA ASN A 399 -6.17 7.34 -4.71
C ASN A 399 -4.98 8.32 -4.58
N PRO A 400 -3.84 8.07 -5.26
CA PRO A 400 -2.62 8.89 -5.12
C PRO A 400 -2.82 10.38 -5.43
N TRP A 401 -3.76 10.68 -6.33
CA TRP A 401 -4.01 12.01 -6.91
C TRP A 401 -5.17 12.77 -6.26
N ALA A 402 -5.84 12.16 -5.27
CA ALA A 402 -7.09 12.67 -4.67
C ALA A 402 -8.13 13.10 -5.72
N ASN A 403 -8.16 12.42 -6.88
CA ASN A 403 -9.02 12.78 -7.99
C ASN A 403 -10.41 12.12 -7.85
N PRO A 404 -11.52 12.88 -7.79
CA PRO A 404 -12.88 12.31 -7.74
C PRO A 404 -13.27 11.55 -9.01
N ALA A 405 -12.61 11.83 -10.13
CA ALA A 405 -12.84 11.15 -11.41
C ALA A 405 -12.09 9.81 -11.54
N ASP A 406 -11.25 9.43 -10.57
CA ASP A 406 -10.31 8.31 -10.67
C ASP A 406 -10.94 6.99 -11.15
N ARG A 407 -12.07 6.59 -10.56
CA ARG A 407 -12.81 5.38 -10.98
C ARG A 407 -13.37 5.50 -12.40
N ALA A 408 -13.77 6.70 -12.81
CA ALA A 408 -14.29 6.94 -14.16
C ALA A 408 -13.17 6.88 -15.21
N ILE A 409 -11.99 7.41 -14.88
CA ILE A 409 -10.80 7.32 -15.73
C ILE A 409 -10.35 5.87 -15.87
N SER A 410 -10.28 5.10 -14.78
CA SER A 410 -9.96 3.66 -14.83
C SER A 410 -10.91 2.86 -15.72
N ARG A 411 -12.22 3.16 -15.67
CA ARG A 411 -13.22 2.51 -16.54
C ARG A 411 -13.04 2.87 -18.00
N LEU A 412 -12.77 4.14 -18.29
CA LEU A 412 -12.50 4.61 -19.65
C LEU A 412 -11.24 3.96 -20.22
N PHE A 413 -10.16 3.91 -19.44
CA PHE A 413 -8.92 3.21 -19.81
C PHE A 413 -9.18 1.74 -20.11
N ARG A 414 -9.84 1.00 -19.20
CA ARG A 414 -10.14 -0.42 -19.42
C ARG A 414 -11.01 -0.62 -20.66
N ALA A 415 -12.02 0.23 -20.88
CA ALA A 415 -12.84 0.17 -22.09
C ALA A 415 -12.01 0.33 -23.37
N MET A 416 -11.06 1.28 -23.38
CA MET A 416 -10.11 1.44 -24.49
C MET A 416 -9.26 0.17 -24.66
N TRP A 417 -8.65 -0.30 -23.59
CA TRP A 417 -7.80 -1.49 -23.62
C TRP A 417 -8.53 -2.74 -24.14
N ARG A 418 -9.81 -2.96 -23.77
CA ARG A 418 -10.63 -4.06 -24.31
C ARG A 418 -10.88 -3.96 -25.82
N LEU A 419 -10.95 -2.74 -26.38
CA LEU A 419 -11.11 -2.54 -27.82
C LEU A 419 -9.80 -2.79 -28.58
N GLY A 420 -8.65 -2.49 -27.95
CA GLY A 420 -7.33 -2.69 -28.53
C GLY A 420 -7.09 -1.81 -29.76
N ASP A 421 -6.77 -2.41 -30.90
CA ASP A 421 -6.54 -1.70 -32.17
C ASP A 421 -7.80 -1.01 -32.75
N LYS A 422 -8.97 -1.21 -32.13
CA LYS A 422 -10.26 -0.64 -32.53
C LYS A 422 -10.73 0.50 -31.64
N VAL A 423 -9.86 1.09 -30.81
CA VAL A 423 -10.24 2.23 -29.97
C VAL A 423 -10.64 3.43 -30.84
N PRO A 424 -11.87 3.98 -30.68
CA PRO A 424 -12.27 5.22 -31.33
C PRO A 424 -11.49 6.42 -30.80
N SER A 425 -11.20 7.38 -31.69
CA SER A 425 -10.46 8.60 -31.36
C SER A 425 -11.10 9.42 -30.23
N GLU A 426 -12.43 9.37 -30.12
CA GLU A 426 -13.24 10.05 -29.14
C GLU A 426 -12.96 9.56 -27.71
N LEU A 427 -12.69 8.25 -27.56
CA LEU A 427 -12.32 7.67 -26.28
C LEU A 427 -10.92 8.10 -25.87
N SER A 428 -9.95 8.01 -26.80
CA SER A 428 -8.57 8.46 -26.56
C SER A 428 -8.52 9.93 -26.19
N ALA A 429 -9.22 10.80 -26.93
CA ALA A 429 -9.27 12.23 -26.65
C ALA A 429 -9.94 12.55 -25.29
N MET A 430 -10.97 11.80 -24.90
CA MET A 430 -11.56 11.94 -23.56
C MET A 430 -10.59 11.49 -22.48
N TYR A 431 -9.90 10.36 -22.69
CA TYR A 431 -8.95 9.81 -21.73
C TYR A 431 -7.78 10.76 -21.51
N GLU A 432 -7.12 11.20 -22.57
CA GLU A 432 -6.03 12.18 -22.54
C GLU A 432 -6.45 13.46 -21.80
N TYR A 433 -7.66 13.96 -22.09
CA TYR A 433 -8.21 15.14 -21.40
C TYR A 433 -8.39 14.91 -19.89
N MET A 434 -8.86 13.74 -19.47
CA MET A 434 -9.04 13.44 -18.04
C MET A 434 -7.70 13.16 -17.33
N ILE A 435 -6.73 12.57 -18.03
CA ILE A 435 -5.37 12.35 -17.54
C ILE A 435 -4.65 13.69 -17.31
N ASP A 436 -4.69 14.60 -18.28
CA ASP A 436 -4.15 15.97 -18.15
C ASP A 436 -4.84 16.78 -17.03
N ALA A 437 -6.12 16.50 -16.75
CA ALA A 437 -6.85 17.10 -15.63
C ALA A 437 -6.48 16.52 -14.26
N THR A 438 -5.89 15.32 -14.19
CA THR A 438 -5.64 14.60 -12.93
C THR A 438 -4.69 15.32 -11.98
N PRO A 439 -3.52 15.84 -12.40
CA PRO A 439 -2.62 16.56 -11.51
C PRO A 439 -3.06 18.02 -11.26
N LYS A 440 -4.18 18.47 -11.87
CA LYS A 440 -4.70 19.84 -11.73
C LYS A 440 -5.67 19.94 -10.57
N ASP A 441 -6.12 21.15 -10.27
CA ASP A 441 -6.96 21.45 -9.13
C ASP A 441 -8.33 20.72 -9.15
N ARG A 442 -8.95 20.61 -7.98
CA ARG A 442 -10.21 19.87 -7.79
C ARG A 442 -11.35 20.36 -8.70
N LYS A 443 -11.41 21.66 -9.03
CA LYS A 443 -12.44 22.19 -9.94
C LYS A 443 -12.21 21.65 -11.36
N THR A 444 -10.96 21.62 -11.81
CA THR A 444 -10.58 21.03 -13.11
C THR A 444 -10.88 19.53 -13.17
N GLN A 445 -10.57 18.78 -12.10
CA GLN A 445 -10.90 17.35 -11.99
C GLN A 445 -12.42 17.08 -12.04
N LEU A 446 -13.23 17.86 -11.31
CA LEU A 446 -14.69 17.72 -11.34
C LEU A 446 -15.28 18.11 -12.71
N ALA A 447 -14.71 19.11 -13.37
CA ALA A 447 -15.11 19.50 -14.73
C ALA A 447 -14.83 18.36 -15.73
N SER A 448 -13.73 17.63 -15.58
CA SER A 448 -13.43 16.49 -16.45
C SER A 448 -14.40 15.32 -16.25
N LEU A 449 -14.78 15.03 -15.01
CA LEU A 449 -15.83 14.05 -14.71
C LEU A 449 -17.19 14.46 -15.30
N ALA A 450 -17.57 15.73 -15.15
CA ALA A 450 -18.81 16.24 -15.73
C ALA A 450 -18.82 16.13 -17.27
N LYS A 451 -17.69 16.41 -17.91
CA LYS A 451 -17.52 16.28 -19.36
C LYS A 451 -17.67 14.83 -19.82
N LEU A 452 -17.07 13.87 -19.12
CA LEU A 452 -17.25 12.44 -19.41
C LEU A 452 -18.73 12.05 -19.31
N ASN A 453 -19.41 12.44 -18.22
CA ASN A 453 -20.82 12.11 -18.02
C ASN A 453 -21.72 12.68 -19.13
N ALA A 454 -21.46 13.92 -19.57
CA ALA A 454 -22.17 14.55 -20.67
C ALA A 454 -21.89 13.86 -22.03
N ALA A 455 -20.68 13.34 -22.22
CA ALA A 455 -20.28 12.63 -23.43
C ALA A 455 -20.65 11.14 -23.44
N SER A 456 -21.26 10.60 -22.38
CA SER A 456 -21.46 9.16 -22.22
C SER A 456 -22.20 8.52 -23.40
N THR A 457 -23.29 9.13 -23.89
CA THR A 457 -24.06 8.60 -25.02
C THR A 457 -23.25 8.60 -26.34
N SER A 458 -22.49 9.67 -26.61
CA SER A 458 -21.65 9.72 -27.81
C SER A 458 -20.48 8.73 -27.76
N LEU A 459 -19.89 8.53 -26.58
CA LEU A 459 -18.81 7.54 -26.41
C LEU A 459 -19.35 6.11 -26.61
N VAL A 460 -20.55 5.81 -26.11
CA VAL A 460 -21.22 4.53 -26.37
C VAL A 460 -21.44 4.31 -27.86
N ALA A 461 -21.94 5.31 -28.58
CA ALA A 461 -22.10 5.22 -30.03
C ALA A 461 -20.77 5.00 -30.76
N ALA A 462 -19.69 5.66 -30.33
CA ALA A 462 -18.35 5.47 -30.89
C ALA A 462 -17.84 4.03 -30.67
N ILE A 463 -18.04 3.45 -29.48
CA ILE A 463 -17.67 2.05 -29.18
C ILE A 463 -18.44 1.09 -30.10
N VAL A 464 -19.74 1.26 -30.23
CA VAL A 464 -20.59 0.37 -31.06
C VAL A 464 -20.20 0.46 -32.54
N ASN A 465 -19.80 1.64 -33.00
CA ASN A 465 -19.39 1.88 -34.39
C ASN A 465 -17.88 1.69 -34.64
N SER A 466 -17.12 1.19 -33.66
CA SER A 466 -15.66 1.02 -33.75
C SER A 466 -15.19 -0.02 -34.77
N GLY A 467 -16.10 -0.87 -35.26
CA GLY A 467 -15.74 -2.05 -36.07
C GLY A 467 -15.09 -3.18 -35.28
N ALA A 468 -15.09 -3.11 -33.94
CA ALA A 468 -14.69 -4.22 -33.08
C ALA A 468 -15.71 -5.37 -33.10
N THR A 469 -15.29 -6.55 -32.66
CA THR A 469 -16.21 -7.69 -32.51
C THR A 469 -17.27 -7.41 -31.44
N LYS A 470 -18.42 -8.08 -31.54
CA LYS A 470 -19.50 -7.94 -30.54
C LYS A 470 -19.03 -8.19 -29.12
N ASP A 471 -18.14 -9.17 -28.93
CA ASP A 471 -17.58 -9.49 -27.62
C ASP A 471 -16.71 -8.34 -27.10
N LYS A 472 -15.79 -7.82 -27.92
CA LYS A 472 -14.96 -6.65 -27.53
C LYS A 472 -15.83 -5.43 -27.20
N ILE A 473 -16.86 -5.17 -28.00
CA ILE A 473 -17.84 -4.09 -27.74
C ILE A 473 -18.53 -4.30 -26.40
N ASN A 474 -19.06 -5.50 -26.14
CA ASN A 474 -19.73 -5.83 -24.89
C ASN A 474 -18.80 -5.65 -23.68
N HIS A 475 -17.56 -6.13 -23.77
CA HIS A 475 -16.55 -5.95 -22.73
C HIS A 475 -16.22 -4.47 -22.50
N ALA A 476 -16.03 -3.68 -23.56
CA ALA A 476 -15.75 -2.26 -23.44
C ALA A 476 -16.91 -1.47 -22.79
N LEU A 477 -18.16 -1.78 -23.18
CA LEU A 477 -19.35 -1.19 -22.58
C LEU A 477 -19.52 -1.62 -21.11
N LYS A 478 -19.23 -2.89 -20.78
CA LYS A 478 -19.17 -3.36 -19.38
C LYS A 478 -18.20 -2.52 -18.55
N GLU A 479 -16.97 -2.31 -19.03
CA GLU A 479 -15.98 -1.49 -18.32
C GLU A 479 -16.46 -0.04 -18.17
N LEU A 480 -16.85 0.61 -19.28
CA LEU A 480 -17.26 2.02 -19.28
C LEU A 480 -18.47 2.29 -18.37
N SER A 481 -19.46 1.40 -18.40
CA SER A 481 -20.68 1.54 -17.60
C SER A 481 -20.41 1.49 -16.09
N GLY A 482 -19.36 0.80 -15.65
CA GLY A 482 -19.13 0.52 -14.23
C GLY A 482 -20.16 -0.44 -13.61
N LEU A 483 -20.83 -1.24 -14.45
CA LEU A 483 -21.72 -2.30 -13.99
C LEU A 483 -20.87 -3.51 -13.55
N HIS A 484 -21.11 -3.98 -12.34
CA HIS A 484 -20.35 -5.09 -11.77
C HIS A 484 -21.30 -6.16 -11.24
N LEU A 485 -21.21 -7.36 -11.84
CA LEU A 485 -21.91 -8.56 -11.39
C LEU A 485 -20.92 -9.50 -10.71
N ARG A 486 -21.24 -9.94 -9.49
CA ARG A 486 -20.50 -11.00 -8.80
C ARG A 486 -21.43 -11.96 -8.09
N LEU A 487 -20.92 -13.16 -7.82
CA LEU A 487 -21.56 -14.12 -6.94
C LEU A 487 -20.93 -14.03 -5.54
N GLU A 488 -21.75 -14.04 -4.50
CA GLU A 488 -21.32 -14.00 -3.10
C GLU A 488 -22.00 -15.13 -2.34
N TRP A 489 -21.21 -15.91 -1.59
CA TRP A 489 -21.73 -16.84 -0.59
C TRP A 489 -22.00 -16.10 0.71
N ARG A 490 -23.19 -16.29 1.27
CA ARG A 490 -23.61 -15.65 2.52
C ARG A 490 -24.29 -16.65 3.42
N GLN A 491 -24.08 -16.51 4.73
CA GLN A 491 -24.90 -17.19 5.72
C GLN A 491 -26.16 -16.36 5.96
N GLU A 492 -27.32 -16.86 5.54
CA GLU A 492 -28.59 -16.12 5.63
C GLU A 492 -29.18 -16.19 7.04
N LYS A 493 -28.93 -17.31 7.76
CA LYS A 493 -29.50 -17.58 9.08
C LYS A 493 -28.48 -18.18 10.03
N ALA A 494 -28.73 -17.97 11.33
CA ALA A 494 -27.92 -18.51 12.42
C ALA A 494 -27.89 -20.06 12.45
N ASN A 495 -28.84 -20.74 11.77
CA ASN A 495 -28.88 -22.20 11.65
C ASN A 495 -27.83 -22.79 10.67
N GLY A 496 -27.05 -21.95 10.00
CA GLY A 496 -26.02 -22.39 9.04
C GLY A 496 -26.53 -22.59 7.60
N GLU A 497 -27.76 -22.18 7.28
CA GLU A 497 -28.22 -22.08 5.89
C GLU A 497 -27.40 -21.01 5.16
N GLN A 498 -26.79 -21.43 4.04
CA GLN A 498 -26.04 -20.56 3.15
C GLN A 498 -26.84 -20.31 1.89
N VAL A 499 -26.72 -19.10 1.35
CA VAL A 499 -27.29 -18.69 0.06
C VAL A 499 -26.20 -18.19 -0.84
N VAL A 500 -26.46 -18.25 -2.14
CA VAL A 500 -25.64 -17.60 -3.15
C VAL A 500 -26.39 -16.42 -3.71
N SER A 501 -25.74 -15.27 -3.69
CA SER A 501 -26.32 -14.02 -4.13
C SER A 501 -25.66 -13.55 -5.41
N ALA A 502 -26.46 -13.33 -6.44
CA ALA A 502 -26.07 -12.48 -7.57
C ALA A 502 -26.12 -11.02 -7.10
N VAL A 503 -24.96 -10.39 -7.00
CA VAL A 503 -24.81 -9.01 -6.57
C VAL A 503 -24.46 -8.15 -7.77
N LEU A 504 -25.41 -7.32 -8.18
CA LEU A 504 -25.23 -6.35 -9.26
C LEU A 504 -25.10 -4.95 -8.66
N ARG A 505 -24.04 -4.24 -9.06
CA ARG A 505 -23.76 -2.85 -8.65
C ARG A 505 -23.68 -1.94 -9.86
N ASN A 506 -24.23 -0.74 -9.74
CA ASN A 506 -24.09 0.31 -10.73
C ASN A 506 -23.17 1.41 -10.18
N GLN A 507 -21.93 1.44 -10.63
CA GLN A 507 -20.98 2.51 -10.28
C GLN A 507 -20.96 3.63 -11.35
N GLY A 508 -21.77 3.50 -12.40
CA GLY A 508 -21.95 4.48 -13.47
C GLY A 508 -22.84 5.64 -13.07
N ALA A 509 -22.76 6.73 -13.83
CA ALA A 509 -23.58 7.93 -13.59
C ALA A 509 -25.03 7.78 -14.11
N SER A 510 -25.31 6.75 -14.91
CA SER A 510 -26.60 6.58 -15.60
C SER A 510 -27.41 5.43 -15.00
N VAL A 511 -28.74 5.54 -15.07
CA VAL A 511 -29.65 4.46 -14.68
C VAL A 511 -29.44 3.25 -15.61
N ALA A 512 -29.49 2.06 -15.02
CA ALA A 512 -29.40 0.79 -15.73
C ALA A 512 -30.66 -0.05 -15.47
N LYS A 513 -31.26 -0.61 -16.52
CA LYS A 513 -32.37 -1.56 -16.39
C LYS A 513 -31.81 -2.95 -16.63
N ALA A 514 -31.92 -3.83 -15.63
CA ALA A 514 -31.32 -5.15 -15.69
C ALA A 514 -32.37 -6.25 -15.56
N ASN A 515 -32.17 -7.32 -16.31
CA ASN A 515 -32.81 -8.60 -16.08
C ASN A 515 -31.74 -9.59 -15.61
N ILE A 516 -31.78 -9.97 -14.34
CA ILE A 516 -30.83 -10.90 -13.74
C ILE A 516 -31.42 -12.31 -13.76
N VAL A 517 -30.66 -13.26 -14.30
CA VAL A 517 -30.91 -14.69 -14.22
C VAL A 517 -29.81 -15.34 -13.39
N LEU A 518 -30.19 -15.98 -12.29
CA LEU A 518 -29.29 -16.76 -11.44
C LEU A 518 -29.69 -18.23 -11.51
N SER A 519 -28.82 -19.07 -12.04
CA SER A 519 -29.09 -20.49 -12.24
C SER A 519 -27.97 -21.37 -11.70
N GLN A 520 -28.34 -22.56 -11.23
CA GLN A 520 -27.40 -23.66 -10.97
C GLN A 520 -27.58 -24.72 -12.05
N GLN A 521 -26.47 -25.21 -12.62
CA GLN A 521 -26.52 -26.30 -13.58
C GLN A 521 -27.21 -27.54 -12.97
N GLY A 522 -28.28 -28.01 -13.61
CA GLY A 522 -29.07 -29.17 -13.15
C GLY A 522 -30.10 -28.90 -12.04
N ASN A 523 -30.36 -27.64 -11.66
CA ASN A 523 -31.25 -27.31 -10.53
C ASN A 523 -32.05 -26.01 -10.75
N ASN A 524 -32.50 -25.37 -9.66
CA ASN A 524 -33.28 -24.13 -9.62
C ASN A 524 -32.67 -22.97 -10.43
N SER A 525 -33.55 -22.17 -11.03
CA SER A 525 -33.23 -20.90 -11.70
C SER A 525 -34.15 -19.79 -11.20
N PHE A 526 -33.61 -18.59 -11.07
CA PHE A 526 -34.31 -17.39 -10.62
C PHE A 526 -34.12 -16.29 -11.66
N THR A 527 -35.19 -15.54 -11.95
CA THR A 527 -35.15 -14.40 -12.87
C THR A 527 -35.80 -13.18 -12.23
N LYS A 528 -35.16 -12.00 -12.33
CA LYS A 528 -35.70 -10.74 -11.80
C LYS A 528 -35.33 -9.54 -12.65
N GLU A 529 -36.36 -8.77 -12.99
CA GLU A 529 -36.20 -7.43 -13.56
C GLU A 529 -36.07 -6.38 -12.47
N LEU A 530 -35.19 -5.40 -12.70
CA LEU A 530 -34.89 -4.33 -11.76
C LEU A 530 -34.31 -3.09 -12.45
N VAL A 531 -34.41 -1.96 -11.77
CA VAL A 531 -33.84 -0.67 -12.19
C VAL A 531 -32.83 -0.25 -11.13
N LEU A 532 -31.60 0.04 -11.55
CA LEU A 532 -30.50 0.49 -10.69
C LEU A 532 -30.17 1.96 -11.00
N ALA A 533 -30.35 2.84 -10.01
CA ALA A 533 -29.82 4.19 -10.10
C ALA A 533 -28.28 4.20 -9.94
N SER A 534 -27.68 5.36 -10.16
CA SER A 534 -26.25 5.58 -9.93
C SER A 534 -25.90 5.33 -8.46
N GLY A 535 -24.88 4.51 -8.20
CA GLY A 535 -24.45 4.13 -6.86
C GLY A 535 -25.22 2.98 -6.23
N ASP A 536 -26.30 2.51 -6.86
CA ASP A 536 -27.13 1.44 -6.30
C ASP A 536 -26.43 0.07 -6.31
N LYS A 537 -26.79 -0.73 -5.33
CA LYS A 537 -26.46 -2.15 -5.21
C LYS A 537 -27.75 -2.95 -5.02
N THR A 538 -27.93 -4.01 -5.79
CA THR A 538 -28.97 -5.01 -5.57
C THR A 538 -28.36 -6.38 -5.30
N MET A 539 -29.09 -7.22 -4.60
CA MET A 539 -28.71 -8.60 -4.32
C MET A 539 -29.93 -9.49 -4.58
N GLN A 540 -29.72 -10.53 -5.37
CA GLN A 540 -30.74 -11.51 -5.71
C GLN A 540 -30.25 -12.89 -5.28
N ASP A 541 -31.02 -13.53 -4.40
CA ASP A 541 -30.59 -14.76 -3.73
C ASP A 541 -31.16 -16.00 -4.41
N LEU A 542 -30.30 -16.98 -4.61
CA LEU A 542 -30.68 -18.36 -4.86
C LEU A 542 -30.45 -19.14 -3.57
N THR A 543 -31.54 -19.61 -2.97
CA THR A 543 -31.45 -20.48 -1.79
C THR A 543 -30.70 -21.76 -2.18
N THR A 544 -29.58 -22.04 -1.51
CA THR A 544 -28.79 -23.25 -1.78
C THR A 544 -29.15 -24.34 -0.79
N THR A 545 -29.22 -25.58 -1.27
CA THR A 545 -29.42 -26.76 -0.42
C THR A 545 -28.07 -27.37 -0.03
N LEU A 546 -28.04 -28.31 0.92
CA LEU A 546 -26.83 -29.10 1.17
C LEU A 546 -26.33 -29.81 -0.11
N ALA A 547 -27.25 -30.37 -0.91
CA ALA A 547 -26.92 -30.98 -2.20
C ALA A 547 -26.31 -29.97 -3.19
N THR A 548 -26.76 -28.70 -3.19
CA THR A 548 -26.14 -27.64 -3.99
C THR A 548 -24.69 -27.41 -3.55
N ARG A 549 -24.44 -27.30 -2.25
CA ARG A 549 -23.13 -26.98 -1.66
C ARG A 549 -22.10 -28.09 -1.79
N THR A 550 -22.54 -29.34 -1.94
CA THR A 550 -21.67 -30.49 -2.16
C THR A 550 -21.56 -30.88 -3.64
N SER A 551 -22.32 -30.24 -4.53
CA SER A 551 -22.28 -30.54 -5.97
C SER A 551 -20.99 -30.05 -6.63
N LYS A 552 -20.55 -30.79 -7.67
CA LYS A 552 -19.45 -30.38 -8.57
C LYS A 552 -19.93 -29.40 -9.66
N GLU A 553 -21.21 -29.03 -9.63
CA GLU A 553 -21.85 -28.18 -10.63
C GLU A 553 -21.45 -26.71 -10.44
N THR A 554 -21.69 -25.90 -11.47
CA THR A 554 -21.44 -24.47 -11.41
C THR A 554 -22.72 -23.67 -11.14
N ILE A 555 -22.56 -22.55 -10.46
CA ILE A 555 -23.58 -21.53 -10.30
C ILE A 555 -23.21 -20.38 -11.25
N THR A 556 -24.16 -19.98 -12.08
CA THR A 556 -23.98 -18.91 -13.06
C THR A 556 -24.98 -17.81 -12.80
N ALA A 557 -24.50 -16.57 -12.68
CA ALA A 557 -25.35 -15.39 -12.80
C ALA A 557 -25.12 -14.74 -14.17
N LYS A 558 -26.22 -14.44 -14.85
CA LYS A 558 -26.26 -13.63 -16.06
C LYS A 558 -27.10 -12.39 -15.79
N ALA A 559 -26.68 -11.24 -16.28
CA ALA A 559 -27.47 -10.04 -16.27
C ALA A 559 -27.45 -9.39 -17.65
N SER A 560 -28.61 -9.30 -18.28
CA SER A 560 -28.83 -8.52 -19.50
C SER A 560 -29.24 -7.11 -19.08
N VAL A 561 -28.42 -6.12 -19.38
CA VAL A 561 -28.58 -4.75 -18.87
C VAL A 561 -28.73 -3.77 -20.01
N GLU A 562 -29.87 -3.08 -20.08
CA GLU A 562 -30.07 -1.91 -20.94
C GLU A 562 -29.41 -0.69 -20.29
N TRP A 563 -28.40 -0.14 -20.96
CA TRP A 563 -27.64 1.02 -20.52
C TRP A 563 -27.32 1.91 -21.73
N GLN A 564 -27.70 3.19 -21.66
CA GLN A 564 -27.47 4.16 -22.74
C GLN A 564 -27.96 3.69 -24.12
N GLY A 565 -29.10 2.97 -24.15
CA GLY A 565 -29.69 2.42 -25.37
C GLY A 565 -28.95 1.20 -25.96
N GLN A 566 -27.97 0.65 -25.23
CA GLN A 566 -27.27 -0.59 -25.60
C GLN A 566 -27.57 -1.70 -24.60
N LEU A 567 -27.55 -2.94 -25.09
CA LEU A 567 -27.65 -4.13 -24.25
C LEU A 567 -26.24 -4.60 -23.88
N ILE A 568 -25.97 -4.73 -22.59
CA ILE A 568 -24.73 -5.27 -22.02
C ILE A 568 -25.04 -6.60 -21.36
N GLU A 569 -24.29 -7.63 -21.71
CA GLU A 569 -24.35 -8.95 -21.11
C GLU A 569 -23.24 -9.11 -20.06
N LEU A 570 -23.62 -9.33 -18.81
CA LEU A 570 -22.72 -9.67 -17.72
C LEU A 570 -22.90 -11.13 -17.38
N THR A 571 -21.82 -11.91 -17.36
CA THR A 571 -21.85 -13.31 -16.91
C THR A 571 -20.75 -13.55 -15.90
N VAL A 572 -21.09 -14.23 -14.80
CA VAL A 572 -20.14 -14.72 -13.81
C VAL A 572 -20.53 -16.14 -13.43
N THR A 573 -19.53 -17.00 -13.31
CA THR A 573 -19.69 -18.40 -12.96
C THR A 573 -18.75 -18.74 -11.81
N GLN A 574 -19.23 -19.51 -10.84
CA GLN A 574 -18.42 -20.03 -9.74
C GLN A 574 -18.78 -21.50 -9.48
N GLY A 575 -17.87 -22.27 -8.89
CA GLY A 575 -18.19 -23.60 -8.38
C GLY A 575 -19.25 -23.54 -7.27
N ALA A 576 -20.18 -24.49 -7.25
CA ALA A 576 -21.21 -24.59 -6.21
C ALA A 576 -20.63 -25.03 -4.85
N ARG A 577 -19.42 -25.61 -4.85
CA ARG A 577 -18.71 -26.02 -3.63
C ARG A 577 -17.83 -24.90 -3.11
N VAL A 578 -18.03 -24.53 -1.84
CA VAL A 578 -17.19 -23.57 -1.12
C VAL A 578 -16.26 -24.33 -0.20
N TYR A 579 -14.97 -24.09 -0.34
CA TYR A 579 -13.94 -24.65 0.53
C TYR A 579 -13.49 -23.58 1.53
N PRO A 580 -13.54 -23.84 2.85
CA PRO A 580 -12.91 -22.96 3.83
C PRO A 580 -11.38 -22.92 3.67
N TRP A 581 -10.75 -21.92 4.30
CA TRP A 581 -9.32 -21.57 4.17
C TRP A 581 -8.39 -22.77 4.39
N SER A 582 -8.63 -23.60 5.42
CA SER A 582 -8.11 -24.97 5.50
C SER A 582 -9.29 -25.91 5.37
N SER A 583 -9.26 -26.84 4.41
CA SER A 583 -10.36 -27.77 4.26
C SER A 583 -9.91 -29.15 3.80
N MET A 584 -10.57 -30.13 4.36
CA MET A 584 -10.70 -31.43 3.74
C MET A 584 -12.02 -31.46 2.97
N ALA A 585 -12.02 -32.27 1.93
CA ALA A 585 -13.23 -32.63 1.23
C ALA A 585 -13.23 -34.11 0.83
N ILE A 586 -14.34 -34.78 1.08
CA ILE A 586 -14.65 -36.00 0.33
C ILE A 586 -14.99 -35.59 -1.11
N VAL A 587 -14.15 -35.97 -2.08
CA VAL A 587 -14.31 -35.62 -3.51
C VAL A 587 -15.02 -36.73 -4.29
N GLU A 588 -14.96 -37.96 -3.79
CA GLU A 588 -15.87 -39.06 -4.15
C GLU A 588 -16.36 -39.76 -2.89
N ASP A 589 -17.67 -39.68 -2.65
CA ASP A 589 -18.34 -40.35 -1.53
C ASP A 589 -18.05 -41.86 -1.55
N ALA A 590 -17.99 -42.43 -0.34
CA ALA A 590 -17.81 -43.86 -0.13
C ALA A 590 -18.88 -44.66 -0.88
N LYS A 591 -18.43 -45.46 -1.85
CA LYS A 591 -19.32 -46.28 -2.70
C LYS A 591 -18.90 -47.74 -2.69
N VAL A 592 -19.88 -48.63 -2.70
CA VAL A 592 -19.67 -50.07 -2.79
C VAL A 592 -19.60 -50.49 -4.26
N ILE A 593 -18.47 -51.05 -4.68
CA ILE A 593 -18.28 -51.64 -6.01
C ILE A 593 -17.88 -53.11 -5.82
N GLY A 594 -18.84 -54.02 -6.04
CA GLY A 594 -18.63 -55.44 -5.77
C GLY A 594 -18.40 -55.71 -4.28
N LYS A 595 -17.19 -56.15 -3.93
CA LYS A 595 -16.76 -56.39 -2.53
C LYS A 595 -15.90 -55.26 -1.97
N GLU A 596 -15.70 -54.18 -2.73
CA GLU A 596 -14.82 -53.09 -2.35
C GLU A 596 -15.64 -51.86 -1.97
N VAL A 597 -15.19 -51.12 -0.96
CA VAL A 597 -15.65 -49.78 -0.63
C VAL A 597 -14.53 -48.82 -1.00
N LEU A 598 -14.84 -47.88 -1.88
CA LEU A 598 -13.89 -46.89 -2.40
C LEU A 598 -14.30 -45.50 -1.91
N ILE A 599 -13.34 -44.73 -1.42
CA ILE A 599 -13.50 -43.32 -1.07
C ILE A 599 -12.32 -42.53 -1.64
N THR A 600 -12.58 -41.31 -2.09
CA THR A 600 -11.52 -40.36 -2.41
C THR A 600 -11.73 -39.08 -1.63
N SER A 601 -10.71 -38.73 -0.86
CA SER A 601 -10.63 -37.48 -0.11
C SER A 601 -9.60 -36.56 -0.73
N GLU A 602 -9.67 -35.29 -0.38
CA GLU A 602 -8.75 -34.26 -0.82
C GLU A 602 -8.45 -33.36 0.38
N PHE A 603 -7.18 -33.03 0.54
CA PHE A 603 -6.75 -31.97 1.45
C PHE A 603 -6.31 -30.76 0.65
N ARG A 604 -6.76 -29.58 1.07
CA ARG A 604 -6.44 -28.30 0.44
C ARG A 604 -6.33 -27.19 1.47
N GLY A 605 -5.45 -26.25 1.19
CA GLY A 605 -5.43 -24.94 1.81
C GLY A 605 -4.31 -24.09 1.20
N PRO A 606 -4.31 -22.78 1.44
CA PRO A 606 -3.22 -21.93 1.03
C PRO A 606 -2.11 -22.01 2.09
N HIS A 607 -1.53 -23.21 2.28
CA HIS A 607 -0.50 -23.45 3.28
C HIS A 607 0.87 -23.02 2.75
N ALA A 608 1.55 -22.11 3.46
CA ALA A 608 2.75 -21.44 2.95
C ALA A 608 4.04 -22.19 3.16
N GLY A 609 4.09 -22.96 4.22
CA GLY A 609 5.20 -23.82 4.56
C GLY A 609 4.86 -25.28 4.38
N GLU A 610 5.87 -26.07 4.72
CA GLU A 610 5.80 -27.52 4.64
C GLU A 610 4.71 -28.04 5.57
N THR A 611 3.74 -28.74 5.00
CA THR A 611 2.65 -29.35 5.77
C THR A 611 2.98 -30.82 5.97
N LYS A 612 3.02 -31.27 7.22
CA LYS A 612 3.41 -32.64 7.58
C LYS A 612 2.48 -33.24 8.61
N GLY A 613 2.24 -34.54 8.50
CA GLY A 613 1.50 -35.29 9.50
C GLY A 613 0.92 -36.52 8.85
N LYS A 614 -0.34 -36.85 9.14
CA LYS A 614 -0.93 -38.09 8.68
C LYS A 614 -2.39 -37.96 8.27
N ILE A 615 -2.79 -38.83 7.35
CA ILE A 615 -4.18 -39.12 7.03
C ILE A 615 -4.56 -40.46 7.66
N MET A 616 -5.73 -40.51 8.28
CA MET A 616 -6.32 -41.70 8.87
C MET A 616 -7.69 -41.92 8.24
N VAL A 617 -7.94 -43.12 7.72
CA VAL A 617 -9.20 -43.47 7.04
C VAL A 617 -9.77 -44.74 7.65
N GLN A 618 -10.99 -44.67 8.17
CA GLN A 618 -11.63 -45.76 8.90
C GLN A 618 -12.99 -46.12 8.32
N ALA A 619 -13.18 -47.39 7.95
CA ALA A 619 -14.44 -47.91 7.43
C ALA A 619 -15.27 -48.60 8.51
N TYR A 620 -16.59 -48.45 8.42
CA TYR A 620 -17.55 -48.95 9.40
C TYR A 620 -18.65 -49.84 8.77
N PRO A 621 -19.15 -50.85 9.51
CA PRO A 621 -18.61 -51.38 10.77
C PRO A 621 -17.22 -52.01 10.58
N SER A 622 -16.30 -51.88 11.54
CA SER A 622 -14.91 -52.31 11.33
C SER A 622 -14.76 -53.83 11.19
N ASP A 623 -15.64 -54.62 11.81
CA ASP A 623 -15.60 -56.07 11.85
C ASP A 623 -15.85 -56.73 10.48
N ILE A 624 -16.54 -56.05 9.57
CA ILE A 624 -16.89 -56.60 8.25
C ILE A 624 -15.80 -56.47 7.20
N PHE A 625 -14.76 -55.66 7.44
CA PHE A 625 -13.67 -55.44 6.49
C PHE A 625 -12.45 -56.31 6.81
N GLU A 626 -11.71 -56.71 5.79
CA GLU A 626 -10.41 -57.39 5.94
C GLU A 626 -9.40 -56.49 6.66
N THR A 627 -9.36 -55.22 6.25
CA THR A 627 -8.68 -54.11 6.91
C THR A 627 -9.68 -52.98 6.99
N SER A 628 -9.95 -52.45 8.18
CA SER A 628 -10.95 -51.37 8.38
C SER A 628 -10.32 -50.01 8.65
N TYR A 629 -9.00 -49.91 8.66
CA TYR A 629 -8.26 -48.70 9.03
C TYR A 629 -6.98 -48.57 8.18
N TYR A 630 -6.75 -47.37 7.67
CA TYR A 630 -5.52 -46.97 7.01
C TYR A 630 -4.95 -45.74 7.70
N GLU A 631 -3.64 -45.70 7.82
CA GLU A 631 -2.86 -44.55 8.28
C GLU A 631 -1.68 -44.37 7.33
N GLU A 632 -1.53 -43.16 6.79
CA GLU A 632 -0.43 -42.79 5.89
C GLU A 632 0.18 -41.48 6.38
N GLU A 633 1.50 -41.46 6.56
CA GLU A 633 2.26 -40.23 6.75
C GLU A 633 2.27 -39.44 5.45
N ILE A 634 1.86 -38.18 5.52
CA ILE A 634 1.80 -37.29 4.38
C ILE A 634 2.71 -36.08 4.64
N THR A 635 3.48 -35.76 3.62
CA THR A 635 4.09 -34.44 3.48
C THR A 635 3.46 -33.82 2.25
N MET A 636 3.05 -32.57 2.41
CA MET A 636 2.50 -31.76 1.34
C MET A 636 3.41 -30.56 1.14
N ALA A 637 3.74 -30.31 -0.13
CA ALA A 637 4.42 -29.08 -0.49
C ALA A 637 3.50 -27.89 -0.16
N PRO A 638 4.08 -26.69 0.08
CA PRO A 638 3.29 -25.47 0.17
C PRO A 638 2.27 -25.39 -0.97
N TYR A 639 1.02 -25.09 -0.62
CA TYR A 639 -0.11 -24.92 -1.56
C TYR A 639 -0.54 -26.16 -2.36
N GLU A 640 0.02 -27.33 -2.08
CA GLU A 640 -0.37 -28.56 -2.76
C GLU A 640 -1.84 -28.91 -2.45
N ILE A 641 -2.60 -29.20 -3.50
CA ILE A 641 -3.88 -29.90 -3.38
C ILE A 641 -3.60 -31.36 -3.67
N ARG A 642 -3.81 -32.23 -2.69
CA ARG A 642 -3.53 -33.66 -2.83
C ARG A 642 -4.78 -34.48 -2.56
N GLN A 643 -5.04 -35.41 -3.48
CA GLN A 643 -6.12 -36.38 -3.35
C GLN A 643 -5.58 -37.71 -2.82
N PHE A 644 -6.37 -38.35 -1.99
CA PHE A 644 -6.08 -39.63 -1.34
C PHE A 644 -7.23 -40.58 -1.60
N SER A 645 -6.92 -41.68 -2.29
CA SER A 645 -7.89 -42.73 -2.61
C SER A 645 -7.64 -43.95 -1.76
N ASN A 646 -8.65 -44.35 -0.99
CA ASN A 646 -8.56 -45.48 -0.06
C ASN A 646 -9.60 -46.53 -0.44
N LYS A 647 -9.22 -47.79 -0.26
CA LYS A 647 -10.01 -48.95 -0.67
C LYS A 647 -10.10 -49.97 0.45
N PHE A 648 -11.31 -50.38 0.80
CA PHE A 648 -11.58 -51.38 1.84
C PHE A 648 -12.26 -52.61 1.23
N THR A 649 -11.78 -53.81 1.55
CA THR A 649 -12.39 -55.07 1.08
C THR A 649 -13.30 -55.67 2.13
N VAL A 650 -14.56 -55.94 1.77
CA VAL A 650 -15.54 -56.59 2.65
C VAL A 650 -15.27 -58.10 2.70
N LYS A 651 -15.20 -58.65 3.92
CA LYS A 651 -14.99 -60.09 4.18
C LYS A 651 -16.05 -60.95 3.50
N ALA A 652 -15.63 -62.10 2.99
CA ALA A 652 -16.56 -63.09 2.47
C ALA A 652 -17.53 -63.58 3.57
N GLY A 653 -18.84 -63.46 3.34
CA GLY A 653 -19.87 -63.89 4.28
C GLY A 653 -20.31 -62.84 5.32
N ALA A 654 -19.86 -61.59 5.21
CA ALA A 654 -20.38 -60.48 6.01
C ALA A 654 -21.91 -60.36 5.86
N LYS A 655 -22.64 -60.37 6.98
CA LYS A 655 -24.12 -60.26 7.01
C LYS A 655 -24.61 -58.82 7.11
N THR A 656 -23.77 -57.94 7.63
CA THR A 656 -24.01 -56.50 7.80
C THR A 656 -23.39 -55.74 6.62
N LYS A 657 -24.09 -54.69 6.18
CA LYS A 657 -23.62 -53.84 5.08
C LYS A 657 -22.66 -52.75 5.60
N PRO A 658 -21.68 -52.32 4.80
CA PRO A 658 -20.95 -51.06 5.04
C PRO A 658 -21.91 -49.91 5.29
N ASN A 659 -21.61 -49.02 6.24
CA ASN A 659 -22.46 -47.87 6.55
C ASN A 659 -21.77 -46.50 6.43
N ALA A 660 -20.47 -46.40 6.67
CA ALA A 660 -19.75 -45.14 6.60
C ALA A 660 -18.24 -45.34 6.45
N VAL A 661 -17.56 -44.29 6.02
CA VAL A 661 -16.10 -44.15 6.09
C VAL A 661 -15.77 -42.77 6.66
N ASP A 662 -14.92 -42.73 7.69
CA ASP A 662 -14.37 -41.50 8.26
C ASP A 662 -12.99 -41.24 7.67
N VAL A 663 -12.72 -39.98 7.34
CA VAL A 663 -11.40 -39.49 6.94
C VAL A 663 -10.99 -38.43 7.95
N THR A 664 -9.76 -38.51 8.46
CA THR A 664 -9.18 -37.54 9.38
C THR A 664 -7.78 -37.16 8.92
N PHE A 665 -7.50 -35.86 8.85
CA PHE A 665 -6.17 -35.32 8.69
C PHE A 665 -5.69 -34.79 10.04
N GLU A 666 -4.52 -35.23 10.49
CA GLU A 666 -3.78 -34.66 11.62
C GLU A 666 -2.46 -34.11 11.10
N LEU A 667 -2.37 -32.79 10.97
CA LEU A 667 -1.26 -32.11 10.29
C LEU A 667 -0.67 -31.02 11.17
N VAL A 668 0.60 -30.71 10.93
CA VAL A 668 1.26 -29.49 11.38
C VAL A 668 1.44 -28.62 10.15
N ILE A 669 0.81 -27.45 10.17
CA ILE A 669 0.76 -26.48 9.09
C ILE A 669 1.41 -25.20 9.62
N ASP A 670 2.55 -24.80 9.06
CA ASP A 670 3.28 -23.60 9.49
C ASP A 670 3.58 -23.56 11.01
N GLY A 671 3.78 -24.74 11.60
CA GLY A 671 4.04 -24.91 13.04
C GLY A 671 2.78 -25.01 13.91
N GLU A 672 1.59 -24.88 13.33
CA GLU A 672 0.31 -25.01 14.03
C GLU A 672 -0.32 -26.39 13.80
N PRO A 673 -0.73 -27.11 14.85
CA PRO A 673 -1.41 -28.40 14.71
C PRO A 673 -2.87 -28.19 14.26
N VAL A 674 -3.28 -28.93 13.23
CA VAL A 674 -4.60 -28.91 12.62
C VAL A 674 -5.15 -30.33 12.58
N SER A 675 -6.38 -30.51 13.07
CA SER A 675 -7.12 -31.76 12.96
C SER A 675 -8.46 -31.51 12.28
N ILE A 676 -8.71 -32.19 11.17
CA ILE A 676 -9.95 -32.04 10.38
C ILE A 676 -10.49 -33.44 10.06
N SER A 677 -11.76 -33.68 10.37
CA SER A 677 -12.45 -34.95 10.12
C SER A 677 -13.77 -34.75 9.40
N GLU A 678 -14.13 -35.69 8.54
CA GLU A 678 -15.37 -35.71 7.76
C GLU A 678 -15.79 -37.17 7.55
N ARG A 679 -17.10 -37.40 7.56
CA ARG A 679 -17.70 -38.73 7.40
C ARG A 679 -18.44 -38.80 6.06
N SER A 680 -18.14 -39.84 5.29
CA SER A 680 -18.97 -40.26 4.16
C SER A 680 -19.93 -41.34 4.62
N GLU A 681 -21.24 -41.09 4.56
CA GLU A 681 -22.24 -42.15 4.70
C GLU A 681 -22.34 -42.95 3.40
N ILE A 682 -22.47 -44.28 3.50
CA ILE A 682 -22.68 -45.18 2.37
C ILE A 682 -24.17 -45.37 2.20
N LYS A 683 -24.72 -44.85 1.09
CA LYS A 683 -26.15 -44.89 0.76
C LYS A 683 -26.58 -46.17 0.04
#